data_AF-A0A358AT30-F1
#
_entry.id   AF-A0A358AT30-F1
#
_cell.length_a   1.000
_cell.length_b   1.000
_cell.length_c   1.000
_cell.angle_alpha   90.00
_cell.angle_beta   90.00
_cell.angle_gamma   90.00
#
_symmetry.space_group_name_H-M   'P 1'
#
loop_
_entity.id
_entity.type
_entity.pdbx_description
1 polymer ?
#
loop_
_entity_poly.entity_id
_entity_poly.type
_entity_poly.pdbx_seq_one_letter_code
_entity_poly.pdbx_strand_id
1 'polypeptide(L)'
;MMDRNNHMPAVSHIAARSYKANRSRNLVAILAIILTTVMFTTIFTIGFSMLQSMAAMGAAGAGADAQGILIIVSGIVMVLISGYLIIYNIFQISVAQDIRFYGLLKTLGATRAQVGRILLSQAMKLCLIGIPAGLLIGYAIGALIMPIMLVSLGTMAVLSINPAIFIGAALFALVTVLLSCAKPAAIAGKVSPITAMKYVNGDMDRKARKKRTSKHFSLRGMAADNLKRNKKRTATVIISISLGLMLMNSFYVMQNSYDKETYVDRFIRSDLMLTVPAANNDYTEYDGKSGLTQEMVDSMASQPGVTQSGGVHYTETRARINEDVLARLTAYYGEEDSGQSYWVQSDENASRQYADLKRTGETTISVYGMDAFTAPMGDFFVGNYDAEKFATGNYVIALGIADNGEGSVHYAVGDAIEIGGQTYELMGMMDPAQTVSGSVHSPQNTLEIDYAIHTDAFRQSFPNAPIISAFADTRDAAASNAAAAVLQAQYPDISVATRQTYEAQFQSQILAQVIMGYTLGVIMALIGVLNFVNSMLTAIIARKREFAMLESVGMAKPQLKKMLIYEGVHYAAISLAVSVLLSVFVASTIIQETIYTSWVPAYSFSLLPFGIIAPMLIALAVFIPLVCFKGLQKKSLTERLRETGA
;
A
#
# COMPACT_ATOMS: atom_id res chain seq x y z
N MET A 1 -23.28 -0.18 53.28
CA MET A 1 -24.03 0.20 52.07
C MET A 1 -24.17 1.73 52.13
N MET A 2 -23.22 2.46 51.55
CA MET A 2 -23.22 3.93 51.55
C MET A 2 -23.15 4.40 50.10
N ASP A 3 -24.18 5.17 49.75
CA ASP A 3 -24.52 5.87 48.51
C ASP A 3 -23.85 5.47 47.18
N ARG A 4 -24.66 4.81 46.34
CA ARG A 4 -24.36 4.55 44.92
C ARG A 4 -24.81 5.69 43.98
N ASN A 5 -25.38 6.79 44.48
CA ASN A 5 -25.95 7.82 43.61
C ASN A 5 -25.23 9.18 43.65
N ASN A 6 -24.72 9.56 42.48
CA ASN A 6 -24.79 10.91 41.90
C ASN A 6 -23.81 12.04 42.30
N HIS A 7 -22.52 11.76 42.49
CA HIS A 7 -21.48 12.80 42.41
C HIS A 7 -20.85 12.96 41.01
N MET A 8 -21.63 12.80 39.93
CA MET A 8 -21.19 13.13 38.57
C MET A 8 -20.67 14.58 38.43
N PRO A 9 -21.26 15.60 39.10
CA PRO A 9 -20.73 16.96 39.07
C PRO A 9 -19.35 17.10 39.73
N ALA A 10 -19.10 16.39 40.83
CA ALA A 10 -17.80 16.44 41.50
C ALA A 10 -16.70 15.75 40.67
N VAL A 11 -17.03 14.61 40.05
CA VAL A 11 -16.13 13.90 39.14
C VAL A 11 -15.78 14.75 37.92
N SER A 12 -16.77 15.41 37.30
CA SER A 12 -16.55 16.25 36.12
C SER A 12 -15.77 17.53 36.45
N HIS A 13 -15.98 18.11 37.64
CA HIS A 13 -15.27 19.28 38.13
C HIS A 13 -13.79 18.97 38.47
N ILE A 14 -13.53 17.84 39.13
CA ILE A 14 -12.15 17.36 39.40
C ILE A 14 -11.43 17.07 38.07
N ALA A 15 -12.10 16.41 37.13
CA ALA A 15 -11.56 16.16 35.80
C ALA A 15 -11.22 17.47 35.07
N ALA A 16 -12.06 18.51 35.17
CA ALA A 16 -11.83 19.82 34.56
C ALA A 16 -10.63 20.57 35.16
N ARG A 17 -10.48 20.54 36.50
CA ARG A 17 -9.33 21.17 37.17
C ARG A 17 -8.01 20.48 36.82
N SER A 18 -8.00 19.14 36.83
CA SER A 18 -6.83 18.37 36.43
C SER A 18 -6.48 18.57 34.95
N TYR A 19 -7.49 18.71 34.07
CA TYR A 19 -7.29 19.07 32.67
C TYR A 19 -6.60 20.44 32.51
N LYS A 20 -7.07 21.47 33.22
CA LYS A 20 -6.47 22.82 33.14
C LYS A 20 -5.03 22.88 33.69
N ALA A 21 -4.70 22.02 34.65
CA ALA A 21 -3.37 21.98 35.26
C ALA A 21 -2.28 21.40 34.32
N ASN A 22 -2.64 20.49 33.41
CA ASN A 22 -1.69 19.72 32.61
C ASN A 22 -1.75 20.06 31.10
N ARG A 23 -1.66 21.35 30.76
CA ARG A 23 -1.87 21.86 29.38
C ARG A 23 -0.93 21.24 28.33
N SER A 24 0.37 21.12 28.62
CA SER A 24 1.35 20.57 27.65
C SER A 24 1.10 19.09 27.34
N ARG A 25 0.72 18.31 28.35
CA ARG A 25 0.35 16.90 28.19
C ARG A 25 -0.92 16.75 27.37
N ASN A 26 -1.93 17.56 27.68
CA ASN A 26 -3.21 17.52 26.97
C ASN A 26 -3.04 17.95 25.52
N LEU A 27 -2.13 18.89 25.21
CA LEU A 27 -1.78 19.25 23.83
C LEU A 27 -1.22 18.04 23.05
N VAL A 28 -0.26 17.31 23.63
CA VAL A 28 0.30 16.09 22.99
C VAL A 28 -0.77 15.03 22.75
N ALA A 29 -1.68 14.84 23.72
CA ALA A 29 -2.80 13.91 23.57
C ALA A 29 -3.78 14.35 22.47
N ILE A 30 -4.11 15.64 22.40
CA ILE A 30 -4.95 16.21 21.34
C ILE A 30 -4.29 16.01 19.98
N LEU A 31 -3.01 16.32 19.82
CA LEU A 31 -2.28 16.14 18.57
C LEU A 31 -2.27 14.68 18.11
N ALA A 32 -2.08 13.72 19.03
CA ALA A 32 -2.15 12.30 18.69
C ALA A 32 -3.55 11.86 18.26
N ILE A 33 -4.60 12.36 18.92
CA ILE A 33 -6.00 12.09 18.52
C ILE A 33 -6.30 12.72 17.16
N ILE A 34 -5.87 13.96 16.91
CA ILE A 34 -6.00 14.63 15.61
C ILE A 34 -5.34 13.76 14.54
N LEU A 35 -4.07 13.40 14.72
CA LEU A 35 -3.31 12.68 13.72
C LEU A 35 -3.88 11.28 13.45
N THR A 36 -4.33 10.57 14.48
CA THR A 36 -5.02 9.28 14.36
C THR A 36 -6.37 9.42 13.64
N THR A 37 -7.11 10.51 13.91
CA THR A 37 -8.41 10.76 13.26
C THR A 37 -8.22 11.18 11.80
N VAL A 38 -7.21 12.00 11.48
CA VAL A 38 -6.83 12.33 10.09
C VAL A 38 -6.55 11.05 9.33
N MET A 39 -5.71 10.18 9.91
CA MET A 39 -5.34 8.89 9.32
C MET A 39 -6.56 8.01 9.02
N PHE A 40 -7.48 7.85 9.97
CA PHE A 40 -8.71 7.07 9.77
C PHE A 40 -9.65 7.69 8.73
N THR A 41 -9.76 9.03 8.73
CA THR A 41 -10.57 9.74 7.74
C THR A 41 -10.00 9.50 6.34
N THR A 42 -8.68 9.66 6.17
CA THR A 42 -8.01 9.43 4.89
C THR A 42 -8.15 7.98 4.43
N ILE A 43 -7.93 7.00 5.32
CA ILE A 43 -8.05 5.57 4.98
C ILE A 43 -9.48 5.19 4.63
N PHE A 44 -10.48 5.66 5.38
CA PHE A 44 -11.88 5.34 5.08
C PHE A 44 -12.36 6.02 3.80
N THR A 45 -11.93 7.26 3.54
CA THR A 45 -12.22 7.92 2.26
C THR A 45 -11.63 7.14 1.10
N ILE A 46 -10.34 6.77 1.15
CA ILE A 46 -9.69 6.00 0.08
C ILE A 46 -10.33 4.62 -0.06
N GLY A 47 -10.48 3.88 1.04
CA GLY A 47 -10.99 2.51 1.03
C GLY A 47 -12.44 2.42 0.58
N PHE A 48 -13.31 3.36 0.99
CA PHE A 48 -14.69 3.39 0.52
C PHE A 48 -14.78 3.77 -0.95
N SER A 49 -14.01 4.76 -1.40
CA SER A 49 -13.93 5.11 -2.83
C SER A 49 -13.44 3.93 -3.67
N MET A 50 -12.40 3.22 -3.23
CA MET A 50 -11.90 2.02 -3.89
C MET A 50 -12.97 0.92 -3.94
N LEU A 51 -13.63 0.60 -2.82
CA LEU A 51 -14.71 -0.40 -2.80
C LEU A 51 -15.86 -0.01 -3.72
N GLN A 52 -16.22 1.27 -3.82
CA GLN A 52 -17.26 1.73 -4.72
C GLN A 52 -16.83 1.65 -6.18
N SER A 53 -15.58 1.99 -6.50
CA SER A 53 -14.99 1.78 -7.83
C SER A 53 -14.94 0.29 -8.20
N MET A 54 -14.54 -0.57 -7.27
CA MET A 54 -14.53 -2.03 -7.44
C MET A 54 -15.92 -2.60 -7.57
N ALA A 55 -16.94 -2.09 -6.86
CA ALA A 55 -18.31 -2.54 -7.03
C ALA A 55 -18.90 -2.10 -8.39
N ALA A 56 -18.51 -0.92 -8.88
CA ALA A 56 -18.87 -0.46 -10.22
C ALA A 56 -18.22 -1.34 -11.31
N MET A 57 -16.97 -1.76 -11.11
CA MET A 57 -16.27 -2.69 -12.01
C MET A 57 -16.74 -4.15 -11.86
N GLY A 58 -17.04 -4.60 -10.64
CA GLY A 58 -17.48 -5.98 -10.34
C GLY A 58 -18.90 -6.29 -10.81
N ALA A 59 -19.72 -5.27 -11.12
CA ALA A 59 -20.94 -5.46 -11.90
C ALA A 59 -20.67 -5.92 -13.35
N ALA A 60 -19.41 -5.85 -13.82
CA ALA A 60 -18.92 -6.32 -15.12
C ALA A 60 -18.14 -7.66 -15.05
N GLY A 61 -18.30 -8.46 -13.98
CA GLY A 61 -17.89 -9.88 -13.98
C GLY A 61 -16.52 -10.22 -13.36
N ALA A 62 -15.65 -9.25 -13.08
CA ALA A 62 -14.38 -9.51 -12.39
C ALA A 62 -14.57 -9.53 -10.86
N GLY A 63 -14.52 -10.73 -10.24
CA GLY A 63 -14.48 -10.87 -8.79
C GLY A 63 -13.16 -10.36 -8.21
N ALA A 64 -13.21 -9.58 -7.12
CA ALA A 64 -12.00 -9.17 -6.41
C ALA A 64 -11.30 -10.41 -5.82
N ASP A 65 -10.02 -10.58 -6.13
CA ASP A 65 -9.21 -11.68 -5.62
C ASP A 65 -9.08 -11.60 -4.09
N ALA A 66 -9.19 -12.75 -3.42
CA ALA A 66 -9.15 -12.79 -1.95
C ALA A 66 -7.80 -12.29 -1.39
N GLN A 67 -6.73 -12.41 -2.18
CA GLN A 67 -5.37 -12.00 -1.83
C GLN A 67 -5.21 -10.47 -1.82
N GLY A 68 -5.69 -9.76 -2.84
CA GLY A 68 -5.72 -8.30 -2.87
C GLY A 68 -6.49 -7.69 -1.69
N ILE A 69 -7.65 -8.24 -1.35
CA ILE A 69 -8.44 -7.79 -0.17
C ILE A 69 -7.65 -8.01 1.12
N LEU A 70 -7.01 -9.17 1.29
CA LEU A 70 -6.24 -9.50 2.48
C LEU A 70 -5.06 -8.52 2.69
N ILE A 71 -4.36 -8.15 1.62
CA ILE A 71 -3.24 -7.19 1.67
C ILE A 71 -3.74 -5.82 2.16
N ILE A 72 -4.82 -5.31 1.58
CA ILE A 72 -5.42 -4.02 1.99
C ILE A 72 -5.82 -4.06 3.47
N VAL A 73 -6.51 -5.12 3.89
CA VAL A 73 -6.92 -5.30 5.29
C VAL A 73 -5.71 -5.36 6.22
N SER A 74 -4.64 -6.06 5.83
CA SER A 74 -3.42 -6.15 6.63
C SER A 74 -2.74 -4.77 6.83
N GLY A 75 -2.69 -3.95 5.77
CA GLY A 75 -2.18 -2.59 5.81
C GLY A 75 -3.00 -1.69 6.75
N ILE A 76 -4.34 -1.76 6.64
CA ILE A 76 -5.26 -1.04 7.52
C ILE A 76 -5.00 -1.46 8.98
N VAL A 77 -4.97 -2.76 9.27
CA VAL A 77 -4.76 -3.28 10.64
C VAL A 77 -3.43 -2.79 11.22
N MET A 78 -2.33 -2.79 10.46
CA MET A 78 -1.04 -2.27 10.92
C MET A 78 -1.12 -0.79 11.30
N VAL A 79 -1.81 -0.01 10.47
CA VAL A 79 -2.04 1.42 10.73
C VAL A 79 -2.91 1.63 11.99
N LEU A 80 -3.97 0.84 12.17
CA LEU A 80 -4.82 0.87 13.36
C LEU A 80 -4.02 0.57 14.64
N ILE A 81 -3.15 -0.45 14.59
CA ILE A 81 -2.29 -0.84 15.71
C ILE A 81 -1.36 0.32 16.08
N SER A 82 -0.75 1.00 15.10
CA SER A 82 0.10 2.17 15.36
C SER A 82 -0.65 3.30 16.08
N GLY A 83 -1.85 3.64 15.60
CA GLY A 83 -2.73 4.65 16.21
C GLY A 83 -3.16 4.30 17.65
N TYR A 84 -3.48 3.03 17.89
CA TYR A 84 -3.76 2.53 19.24
C TYR A 84 -2.54 2.67 20.17
N LEU A 85 -1.35 2.26 19.72
CA LEU A 85 -0.14 2.25 20.55
C LEU A 85 0.27 3.65 21.00
N ILE A 86 0.15 4.68 20.14
CA ILE A 86 0.47 6.06 20.51
C ILE A 86 -0.49 6.59 21.59
N ILE A 87 -1.80 6.42 21.40
CA ILE A 87 -2.80 6.91 22.36
C ILE A 87 -2.64 6.15 23.69
N TYR A 88 -2.45 4.83 23.64
CA TYR A 88 -2.19 4.01 24.81
C TYR A 88 -0.93 4.49 25.56
N ASN A 89 0.17 4.74 24.85
CA ASN A 89 1.41 5.24 25.45
C ASN A 89 1.18 6.58 26.17
N ILE A 90 0.47 7.52 25.54
CA ILE A 90 0.16 8.83 26.13
C ILE A 90 -0.65 8.70 27.42
N PHE A 91 -1.74 7.92 27.41
CA PHE A 91 -2.57 7.75 28.60
C PHE A 91 -1.89 6.93 29.70
N GLN A 92 -1.11 5.90 29.34
CA GLN A 92 -0.34 5.11 30.29
C GLN A 92 0.66 5.99 31.05
N ILE A 93 1.31 6.89 30.33
CA ILE A 93 2.22 7.90 30.88
C ILE A 93 1.47 8.89 31.78
N SER A 94 0.34 9.41 31.31
CA SER A 94 -0.50 10.35 32.06
C SER A 94 -0.91 9.77 33.42
N VAL A 95 -1.39 8.52 33.42
CA VAL A 95 -1.78 7.78 34.63
C VAL A 95 -0.60 7.58 35.58
N ALA A 96 0.58 7.20 35.06
CA ALA A 96 1.75 6.97 35.90
C ALA A 96 2.22 8.23 36.63
N GLN A 97 2.09 9.41 36.00
CA GLN A 97 2.42 10.70 36.62
C GLN A 97 1.39 11.11 37.68
N ASP A 98 0.11 10.87 37.44
CA ASP A 98 -0.99 11.25 38.34
C ASP A 98 -1.31 10.16 39.40
N ILE A 99 -0.50 9.11 39.49
CA ILE A 99 -0.77 7.93 40.32
C ILE A 99 -0.95 8.27 41.81
N ARG A 100 -0.16 9.23 42.32
CA ARG A 100 -0.27 9.75 43.71
C ARG A 100 -1.58 10.48 43.94
N PHE A 101 -1.96 11.33 43.00
CA PHE A 101 -3.21 12.09 43.06
C PHE A 101 -4.41 11.12 43.13
N TYR A 102 -4.42 10.08 42.30
CA TYR A 102 -5.45 9.04 42.37
C TYR A 102 -5.40 8.23 43.68
N GLY A 103 -4.20 7.97 44.22
CA GLY A 103 -4.03 7.36 45.55
C GLY A 103 -4.65 8.17 46.68
N LEU A 104 -4.45 9.50 46.69
CA LEU A 104 -5.04 10.43 47.65
C LEU A 104 -6.57 10.51 47.50
N LEU A 105 -7.07 10.47 46.26
CA LEU A 105 -8.52 10.44 46.05
C LEU A 105 -9.17 9.21 46.70
N LYS A 106 -8.46 8.08 46.70
CA LYS A 106 -8.91 6.84 47.36
C LYS A 106 -8.78 6.88 48.88
N THR A 107 -7.87 7.68 49.45
CA THR A 107 -7.90 7.93 50.91
C THR A 107 -9.11 8.78 51.31
N LEU A 108 -9.57 9.64 50.40
CA LEU A 108 -10.80 10.43 50.56
C LEU A 108 -12.09 9.64 50.26
N GLY A 109 -12.00 8.32 50.08
CA GLY A 109 -13.16 7.45 49.86
C GLY A 109 -13.55 7.21 48.39
N ALA A 110 -12.78 7.69 47.41
CA ALA A 110 -13.11 7.43 46.00
C ALA A 110 -12.97 5.93 45.64
N THR A 111 -13.98 5.43 44.94
CA THR A 111 -14.02 4.04 44.45
C THR A 111 -13.14 3.86 43.22
N ARG A 112 -12.77 2.59 42.93
CA ARG A 112 -11.98 2.23 41.73
C ARG A 112 -12.66 2.70 40.43
N ALA A 113 -13.99 2.58 40.38
CA ALA A 113 -14.79 3.00 39.23
C ALA A 113 -14.82 4.53 39.06
N GLN A 114 -14.86 5.30 40.17
CA GLN A 114 -14.82 6.76 40.11
C GLN A 114 -13.49 7.28 39.56
N VAL A 115 -12.35 6.68 39.94
CA VAL A 115 -11.04 7.03 39.35
C VAL A 115 -11.00 6.75 37.85
N GLY A 116 -11.52 5.59 37.42
CA GLY A 116 -11.62 5.25 36.00
C GLY A 116 -12.51 6.23 35.22
N ARG A 117 -13.65 6.64 35.79
CA ARG A 117 -14.54 7.64 35.18
C ARG A 117 -13.91 9.02 35.05
N ILE A 118 -13.07 9.45 36.00
CA ILE A 118 -12.32 10.72 35.89
C ILE A 118 -11.42 10.69 34.66
N LEU A 119 -10.64 9.61 34.50
CA LEU A 119 -9.74 9.43 33.36
C LEU A 119 -10.48 9.37 32.03
N LEU A 120 -11.61 8.64 31.98
CA LEU A 120 -12.43 8.57 30.78
C LEU A 120 -13.06 9.93 30.44
N SER A 121 -13.55 10.67 31.44
CA SER A 121 -14.09 12.01 31.25
C SER A 121 -13.03 13.00 30.72
N GLN A 122 -11.77 12.86 31.13
CA GLN A 122 -10.67 13.64 30.57
C GLN A 122 -10.42 13.26 29.10
N ALA A 123 -10.37 11.97 28.79
CA ALA A 123 -10.23 11.49 27.41
C ALA A 123 -11.35 12.03 26.51
N MET A 124 -12.61 12.00 26.97
CA MET A 124 -13.74 12.54 26.23
C MET A 124 -13.60 14.04 25.91
N LYS A 125 -13.08 14.84 26.85
CA LYS A 125 -12.83 16.28 26.60
C LYS A 125 -11.73 16.50 25.55
N LEU A 126 -10.71 15.63 25.52
CA LEU A 126 -9.67 15.67 24.49
C LEU A 126 -10.25 15.27 23.12
N CYS A 127 -11.11 14.25 23.07
CA CYS A 127 -11.82 13.83 21.85
C CYS A 127 -12.70 14.93 21.27
N LEU A 128 -13.37 15.72 22.11
CA LEU A 128 -14.24 16.83 21.68
C LEU A 128 -13.49 17.90 20.87
N ILE A 129 -12.17 18.00 21.06
CA ILE A 129 -11.30 18.90 20.29
C ILE A 129 -10.60 18.13 19.17
N GLY A 130 -10.01 16.99 19.49
CA GLY A 130 -9.15 16.25 18.59
C GLY A 130 -9.88 15.58 17.41
N ILE A 131 -11.07 15.02 17.65
CA ILE A 131 -11.84 14.35 16.59
C ILE A 131 -12.34 15.37 15.57
N PRO A 132 -13.04 16.46 15.95
CA PRO A 132 -13.50 17.45 14.96
C PRO A 132 -12.35 18.09 14.16
N ALA A 133 -11.24 18.43 14.82
CA ALA A 133 -10.07 18.96 14.12
C ALA A 133 -9.43 17.92 13.18
N GLY A 134 -9.37 16.66 13.59
CA GLY A 134 -8.84 15.59 12.76
C GLY A 134 -9.73 15.24 11.56
N LEU A 135 -11.05 15.25 11.72
CA LEU A 135 -12.00 15.08 10.61
C LEU A 135 -11.87 16.24 9.62
N LEU A 136 -11.73 17.48 10.10
CA LEU A 136 -11.58 18.66 9.23
C LEU A 136 -10.29 18.59 8.41
N ILE A 137 -9.16 18.28 9.05
CA ILE A 137 -7.88 18.12 8.35
C ILE A 137 -7.92 16.91 7.41
N GLY A 138 -8.49 15.79 7.86
CA GLY A 138 -8.65 14.58 7.04
C GLY A 138 -9.54 14.81 5.83
N TYR A 139 -10.61 15.60 5.97
CA TYR A 139 -11.43 16.05 4.85
C TYR A 139 -10.63 16.91 3.88
N ALA A 140 -9.89 17.91 4.36
CA ALA A 140 -9.10 18.79 3.50
C ALA A 140 -8.05 18.00 2.70
N ILE A 141 -7.37 17.06 3.35
CA ILE A 141 -6.42 16.15 2.69
C ILE A 141 -7.14 15.25 1.69
N GLY A 142 -8.25 14.61 2.09
CA GLY A 142 -9.04 13.76 1.20
C GLY A 142 -9.55 14.52 -0.03
N ALA A 143 -10.06 15.74 0.16
CA ALA A 143 -10.54 16.60 -0.92
C ALA A 143 -9.43 17.03 -1.89
N LEU A 144 -8.18 17.11 -1.43
CA LEU A 144 -7.02 17.40 -2.28
C LEU A 144 -6.54 16.16 -3.06
N ILE A 145 -6.59 14.99 -2.45
CA ILE A 145 -6.08 13.73 -3.04
C ILE A 145 -7.11 13.08 -3.97
N MET A 146 -8.39 13.12 -3.61
CA MET A 146 -9.45 12.42 -4.34
C MET A 146 -9.51 12.81 -5.83
N PRO A 147 -9.50 14.09 -6.25
CA PRO A 147 -9.54 14.43 -7.68
C PRO A 147 -8.41 13.79 -8.49
N ILE A 148 -7.20 13.73 -7.92
CA ILE A 148 -6.03 13.11 -8.54
C ILE A 148 -6.23 11.59 -8.67
N MET A 149 -6.82 10.96 -7.64
CA MET A 149 -7.21 9.55 -7.68
C MET A 149 -8.25 9.26 -8.77
N LEU A 150 -9.31 10.07 -8.85
CA LEU A 150 -10.41 9.84 -9.80
C LEU A 150 -9.94 9.97 -11.25
N VAL A 151 -9.05 10.93 -11.53
CA VAL A 151 -8.42 11.07 -12.86
C VAL A 151 -7.55 9.87 -13.19
N SER A 152 -6.79 9.35 -12.22
CA SER A 152 -5.96 8.15 -12.40
C SER A 152 -6.78 6.88 -12.65
N LEU A 153 -8.03 6.80 -12.19
CA LEU A 153 -8.89 5.62 -12.33
C LEU A 153 -9.77 5.65 -13.58
N GLY A 154 -9.68 6.67 -14.44
CA GLY A 154 -10.49 6.78 -15.65
C GLY A 154 -11.97 7.10 -15.36
N THR A 155 -12.25 8.40 -15.16
CA THR A 155 -13.54 9.14 -15.28
C THR A 155 -14.89 8.57 -14.79
N MET A 156 -14.99 7.37 -14.23
CA MET A 156 -16.25 6.78 -13.75
C MET A 156 -16.43 6.88 -12.23
N ALA A 157 -15.46 7.47 -11.54
CA ALA A 157 -15.48 7.51 -10.09
C ALA A 157 -16.21 8.77 -9.57
N VAL A 158 -17.34 8.54 -8.91
CA VAL A 158 -18.17 9.60 -8.32
C VAL A 158 -17.54 10.04 -7.00
N LEU A 159 -17.39 11.36 -6.80
CA LEU A 159 -17.01 11.92 -5.51
C LEU A 159 -18.13 11.66 -4.48
N SER A 160 -18.05 10.53 -3.81
CA SER A 160 -18.98 10.16 -2.75
C SER A 160 -18.53 10.81 -1.44
N ILE A 161 -18.88 12.08 -1.21
CA ILE A 161 -18.78 12.69 0.12
C ILE A 161 -19.91 12.10 0.98
N ASN A 162 -19.76 10.83 1.37
CA ASN A 162 -20.74 10.16 2.20
C ASN A 162 -20.53 10.57 3.67
N PRO A 163 -21.50 11.21 4.34
CA PRO A 163 -21.40 11.52 5.77
C PRO A 163 -21.07 10.31 6.64
N ALA A 164 -21.42 9.10 6.19
CA ALA A 164 -21.08 7.85 6.85
C ALA A 164 -19.55 7.65 7.04
N ILE A 165 -18.71 8.16 6.13
CA ILE A 165 -17.25 8.10 6.25
C ILE A 165 -16.78 8.88 7.48
N PHE A 166 -17.30 10.10 7.67
CA PHE A 166 -16.95 10.94 8.82
C PHE A 166 -17.49 10.39 10.13
N ILE A 167 -18.73 9.89 10.12
CA ILE A 167 -19.33 9.25 11.29
C ILE A 167 -18.53 8.00 11.67
N GLY A 168 -18.20 7.17 10.67
CA GLY A 168 -17.36 5.98 10.83
C GLY A 168 -16.00 6.33 11.41
N ALA A 169 -15.27 7.29 10.81
CA ALA A 169 -13.96 7.71 11.29
C ALA A 169 -14.02 8.30 12.71
N ALA A 170 -15.06 9.08 13.03
CA ALA A 170 -15.27 9.64 14.37
C ALA A 170 -15.52 8.55 15.42
N LEU A 171 -16.42 7.61 15.12
CA LEU A 171 -16.71 6.47 15.99
C LEU A 171 -15.47 5.60 16.17
N PHE A 172 -14.72 5.35 15.11
CA PHE A 172 -13.51 4.53 15.16
C PHE A 172 -12.40 5.19 15.98
N ALA A 173 -12.18 6.50 15.79
CA ALA A 173 -11.27 7.29 16.61
C ALA A 173 -11.68 7.28 18.09
N LEU A 174 -12.98 7.45 18.36
CA LEU A 174 -13.52 7.39 19.71
C LEU A 174 -13.28 6.02 20.36
N VAL A 175 -13.64 4.93 19.67
CA VAL A 175 -13.42 3.56 20.14
C VAL A 175 -11.93 3.31 20.40
N THR A 176 -11.05 3.75 19.50
CA THR A 176 -9.60 3.61 19.65
C THR A 176 -9.12 4.34 20.92
N VAL A 177 -9.60 5.55 21.20
CA VAL A 177 -9.27 6.29 22.43
C VAL A 177 -9.80 5.57 23.67
N LEU A 178 -11.05 5.10 23.64
CA LEU A 178 -11.67 4.38 24.76
C LEU A 178 -10.89 3.10 25.10
N LEU A 179 -10.54 2.30 24.09
CA LEU A 179 -9.74 1.08 24.24
C LEU A 179 -8.32 1.38 24.75
N SER A 180 -7.71 2.46 24.24
CA SER A 180 -6.38 2.90 24.63
C SER A 180 -6.34 3.41 26.08
N CYS A 181 -7.41 4.05 26.55
CA CYS A 181 -7.54 4.59 27.90
C CYS A 181 -8.01 3.52 28.91
N ALA A 182 -8.73 2.48 28.47
CA ALA A 182 -9.32 1.46 29.34
C ALA A 182 -8.28 0.75 30.22
N LYS A 183 -7.16 0.28 29.62
CA LYS A 183 -6.08 -0.40 30.37
C LYS A 183 -5.40 0.53 31.38
N PRO A 184 -4.92 1.73 31.02
CA PRO A 184 -4.39 2.71 31.97
C PRO A 184 -5.38 3.07 33.09
N ALA A 185 -6.66 3.28 32.77
CA ALA A 185 -7.69 3.60 33.75
C ALA A 185 -7.92 2.46 34.75
N ALA A 186 -7.93 1.21 34.28
CA ALA A 186 -8.02 0.04 35.14
C ALA A 186 -6.81 -0.08 36.08
N ILE A 187 -5.60 0.23 35.60
CA ILE A 187 -4.38 0.25 36.42
C ILE A 187 -4.52 1.31 37.52
N ALA A 188 -4.88 2.55 37.17
CA ALA A 188 -5.09 3.64 38.12
C ALA A 188 -6.10 3.27 39.22
N GLY A 189 -7.24 2.68 38.82
CA GLY A 189 -8.28 2.27 39.75
C GLY A 189 -7.85 1.14 40.70
N LYS A 190 -6.95 0.25 40.29
CA LYS A 190 -6.46 -0.88 41.12
C LYS A 190 -5.40 -0.46 42.14
N VAL A 191 -4.66 0.63 41.90
CA VAL A 191 -3.60 1.08 42.82
C VAL A 191 -4.17 1.45 44.20
N SER A 192 -3.57 0.92 45.27
CA SER A 192 -3.96 1.24 46.65
C SER A 192 -3.31 2.57 47.10
N PRO A 193 -3.87 3.28 48.10
CA PRO A 193 -3.25 4.48 48.65
C PRO A 193 -1.78 4.31 49.05
N ILE A 194 -1.45 3.19 49.69
CA ILE A 194 -0.09 2.88 50.15
C ILE A 194 0.84 2.62 48.95
N THR A 195 0.34 1.89 47.94
CA THR A 195 1.09 1.63 46.70
C THR A 195 1.34 2.91 45.91
N ALA A 196 0.38 3.83 45.85
CA ALA A 196 0.52 5.12 45.18
C ALA A 196 1.59 6.00 45.85
N MET A 197 1.70 5.95 47.19
CA MET A 197 2.75 6.64 47.94
C MET A 197 4.13 6.04 47.67
N LYS A 198 4.22 4.71 47.53
CA LYS A 198 5.45 3.98 47.20
C LYS A 198 5.89 4.09 45.75
N TYR A 199 5.00 4.46 44.82
CA TYR A 199 5.25 4.54 43.36
C TYR A 199 6.36 5.53 42.94
N VAL A 200 6.92 6.27 43.90
CA VAL A 200 8.08 7.15 43.77
C VAL A 200 9.38 6.38 43.64
N ASN A 201 9.42 5.18 44.22
CA ASN A 201 10.49 4.25 44.02
C ASN A 201 10.04 3.41 42.82
N GLY A 202 10.65 3.62 41.65
CA GLY A 202 10.26 3.01 40.38
C GLY A 202 10.30 1.47 40.30
N ASP A 203 10.21 0.75 41.43
CA ASP A 203 10.15 -0.69 41.55
C ASP A 203 8.89 -1.08 42.33
N MET A 204 7.91 -1.61 41.61
CA MET A 204 6.98 -2.59 42.17
C MET A 204 7.44 -3.95 41.65
N ASP A 205 7.86 -4.80 42.58
CA ASP A 205 8.22 -6.22 42.43
C ASP A 205 9.52 -6.56 41.69
N ARG A 206 10.60 -6.79 42.47
CA ARG A 206 11.55 -7.87 42.18
C ARG A 206 12.34 -8.32 43.41
N LYS A 207 12.33 -9.64 43.66
CA LYS A 207 13.30 -10.34 44.51
C LYS A 207 14.72 -9.92 44.11
N ALA A 208 15.55 -9.58 45.10
CA ALA A 208 16.93 -9.18 44.92
C ALA A 208 17.71 -10.24 44.12
N ARG A 209 17.92 -10.00 42.82
CA ARG A 209 18.75 -10.85 41.98
C ARG A 209 20.20 -10.41 42.15
N LYS A 210 21.10 -11.33 42.54
CA LYS A 210 22.56 -11.09 42.65
C LYS A 210 23.06 -10.36 41.39
N LYS A 211 23.50 -9.10 41.54
CA LYS A 211 24.11 -8.33 40.45
C LYS A 211 25.53 -8.83 40.19
N ARG A 212 25.84 -9.17 38.94
CA ARG A 212 27.22 -9.27 38.44
C ARG A 212 27.80 -7.86 38.40
N THR A 213 28.83 -7.60 39.19
CA THR A 213 29.59 -6.34 39.18
C THR A 213 30.36 -6.23 37.87
N SER A 214 29.95 -5.35 36.95
CA SER A 214 30.80 -4.98 35.82
C SER A 214 31.93 -4.07 36.32
N LYS A 215 33.17 -4.36 35.91
CA LYS A 215 34.39 -3.69 36.41
C LYS A 215 34.62 -2.27 35.85
N HIS A 216 33.72 -1.72 35.03
CA HIS A 216 33.88 -0.37 34.45
C HIS A 216 32.57 0.42 34.38
N PHE A 217 32.60 1.63 34.95
CA PHE A 217 31.53 2.63 34.87
C PHE A 217 31.49 3.23 33.47
N SER A 218 30.48 2.86 32.66
CA SER A 218 30.28 3.45 31.33
C SER A 218 28.90 4.13 31.23
N LEU A 219 28.87 5.38 30.76
CA LEU A 219 27.62 6.13 30.54
C LEU A 219 26.70 5.43 29.53
N ARG A 220 27.29 4.76 28.53
CA ARG A 220 26.56 3.95 27.54
C ARG A 220 25.88 2.74 28.20
N GLY A 221 26.59 2.03 29.09
CA GLY A 221 26.03 0.89 29.83
C GLY A 221 24.89 1.30 30.75
N MET A 222 25.05 2.43 31.47
CA MET A 222 23.99 2.98 32.32
C MET A 222 22.74 3.37 31.51
N ALA A 223 22.93 3.98 30.33
CA ALA A 223 21.83 4.27 29.42
C ALA A 223 21.11 3.00 28.94
N ALA A 224 21.85 1.98 28.51
CA ALA A 224 21.28 0.70 28.08
C ALA A 224 20.52 -0.03 29.20
N ASP A 225 21.03 0.00 30.43
CA ASP A 225 20.35 -0.56 31.59
C ASP A 225 19.05 0.17 31.92
N ASN A 226 19.00 1.49 31.70
CA ASN A 226 17.78 2.28 31.89
C ASN A 226 16.65 1.88 30.94
N LEU A 227 16.95 1.56 29.67
CA LEU A 227 15.96 0.99 28.75
C LEU A 227 15.45 -0.36 29.27
N LYS A 228 16.35 -1.22 29.73
CA LYS A 228 16.00 -2.56 30.24
C LYS A 228 15.20 -2.53 31.54
N ARG A 229 15.28 -1.45 32.33
CA ARG A 229 14.43 -1.25 33.53
C ARG A 229 12.96 -1.09 33.16
N ASN A 230 12.64 -0.43 32.05
CA ASN A 230 11.26 -0.11 31.64
C ASN A 230 10.77 -0.88 30.40
N LYS A 231 11.02 -2.20 30.33
CA LYS A 231 10.82 -3.04 29.13
C LYS A 231 9.49 -2.87 28.41
N LYS A 232 8.36 -2.83 29.14
CA LYS A 232 7.03 -2.71 28.53
C LYS A 232 6.88 -1.41 27.75
N ARG A 233 7.29 -0.31 28.38
CA ARG A 233 7.26 1.02 27.78
C ARG A 233 8.21 1.09 26.60
N THR A 234 9.45 0.61 26.79
CA THR A 234 10.46 0.60 25.74
C THR A 234 9.99 -0.18 24.52
N ALA A 235 9.37 -1.34 24.71
CA ALA A 235 8.79 -2.15 23.63
C ALA A 235 7.67 -1.40 22.89
N THR A 236 6.73 -0.77 23.60
CA THR A 236 5.64 0.01 22.97
C THR A 236 6.18 1.13 22.08
N VAL A 237 7.24 1.81 22.48
CA VAL A 237 7.86 2.89 21.68
C VAL A 237 8.55 2.34 20.44
N ILE A 238 9.37 1.30 20.61
CA ILE A 238 10.08 0.66 19.51
C ILE A 238 9.08 0.14 18.48
N ILE A 239 8.07 -0.62 18.90
CA ILE A 239 7.05 -1.20 17.99
C ILE A 239 6.32 -0.09 17.21
N SER A 240 5.90 0.98 17.88
CA SER A 240 5.16 2.06 17.21
C SER A 240 6.01 2.83 16.20
N ILE A 241 7.27 3.15 16.52
CA ILE A 241 8.18 3.78 15.56
C ILE A 241 8.46 2.81 14.41
N SER A 242 8.69 1.53 14.73
CA SER A 242 9.03 0.53 13.73
C SER A 242 7.92 0.24 12.74
N LEU A 243 6.66 0.15 13.21
CA LEU A 243 5.50 0.00 12.31
C LEU A 243 5.34 1.20 11.38
N GLY A 244 5.54 2.43 11.89
CA GLY A 244 5.44 3.65 11.07
C GLY A 244 6.52 3.73 9.99
N LEU A 245 7.78 3.44 10.34
CA LEU A 245 8.87 3.42 9.37
C LEU A 245 8.76 2.27 8.39
N MET A 246 8.32 1.10 8.85
CA MET A 246 8.11 -0.06 8.00
C MET A 246 7.09 0.25 6.91
N LEU A 247 5.92 0.78 7.28
CA LEU A 247 4.86 1.14 6.34
C LEU A 247 5.32 2.21 5.35
N MET A 248 6.04 3.24 5.80
CA MET A 248 6.62 4.25 4.92
C MET A 248 7.57 3.63 3.90
N ASN A 249 8.46 2.71 4.32
CA ASN A 249 9.36 2.03 3.39
C ASN A 249 8.61 1.09 2.44
N SER A 250 7.53 0.44 2.89
CA SER A 250 6.71 -0.42 2.04
C SER A 250 6.09 0.37 0.88
N PHE A 251 5.50 1.55 1.14
CA PHE A 251 5.00 2.42 0.07
C PHE A 251 6.10 2.84 -0.90
N TYR A 252 7.29 3.16 -0.39
CA TYR A 252 8.42 3.55 -1.23
C TYR A 252 8.92 2.41 -2.12
N VAL A 253 9.08 1.19 -1.58
CA VAL A 253 9.51 0.02 -2.37
C VAL A 253 8.49 -0.30 -3.45
N MET A 254 7.20 -0.29 -3.12
CA MET A 254 6.14 -0.53 -4.10
C MET A 254 6.20 0.51 -5.23
N GLN A 255 6.35 1.78 -4.87
CA GLN A 255 6.47 2.87 -5.85
C GLN A 255 7.72 2.76 -6.74
N ASN A 256 8.87 2.40 -6.17
CA ASN A 256 10.13 2.30 -6.89
C ASN A 256 10.20 1.05 -7.78
N SER A 257 9.25 0.12 -7.62
CA SER A 257 9.16 -1.11 -8.39
C SER A 257 8.28 -1.01 -9.63
N TYR A 258 7.80 0.20 -9.96
CA TYR A 258 7.10 0.45 -11.22
C TYR A 258 8.08 1.09 -12.20
N ASP A 259 8.49 0.33 -13.22
CA ASP A 259 9.35 0.81 -14.29
C ASP A 259 8.52 1.37 -15.45
N LYS A 260 8.86 2.59 -15.89
CA LYS A 260 8.11 3.31 -16.94
C LYS A 260 8.20 2.59 -18.28
N GLU A 261 9.40 2.17 -18.68
CA GLU A 261 9.62 1.57 -19.99
C GLU A 261 8.94 0.21 -20.08
N THR A 262 9.10 -0.62 -19.04
CA THR A 262 8.42 -1.93 -18.94
C THR A 262 6.90 -1.77 -19.00
N TYR A 263 6.34 -0.75 -18.33
CA TYR A 263 4.91 -0.45 -18.44
C TYR A 263 4.55 -0.07 -19.88
N VAL A 264 5.23 0.91 -20.48
CA VAL A 264 4.86 1.41 -21.81
C VAL A 264 4.98 0.32 -22.87
N ASP A 265 6.06 -0.47 -22.85
CA ASP A 265 6.30 -1.57 -23.79
C ASP A 265 5.27 -2.71 -23.64
N ARG A 266 4.66 -2.86 -22.46
CA ARG A 266 3.56 -3.81 -22.25
C ARG A 266 2.30 -3.38 -23.00
N PHE A 267 2.05 -2.08 -23.11
CA PHE A 267 0.87 -1.55 -23.80
C PHE A 267 1.14 -1.30 -25.29
N ILE A 268 2.19 -0.56 -25.65
CA ILE A 268 2.46 -0.13 -27.02
C ILE A 268 3.96 -0.26 -27.34
N ARG A 269 4.28 -1.00 -28.42
CA ARG A 269 5.65 -1.16 -28.93
C ARG A 269 6.00 -0.27 -30.12
N SER A 270 5.00 0.33 -30.76
CA SER A 270 5.17 1.34 -31.82
C SER A 270 5.07 2.77 -31.28
N ASP A 271 5.41 3.76 -32.12
CA ASP A 271 5.27 5.18 -31.75
C ASP A 271 3.83 5.69 -31.81
N LEU A 272 3.04 5.14 -32.73
CA LEU A 272 1.67 5.54 -33.04
C LEU A 272 0.78 4.31 -33.23
N MET A 273 -0.46 4.41 -32.78
CA MET A 273 -1.49 3.39 -32.94
C MET A 273 -2.85 4.04 -33.26
N LEU A 274 -3.56 3.44 -34.20
CA LEU A 274 -5.00 3.60 -34.42
C LEU A 274 -5.68 2.29 -34.03
N THR A 275 -6.76 2.35 -33.26
CA THR A 275 -7.51 1.15 -32.87
C THR A 275 -8.99 1.44 -32.70
N VAL A 276 -9.82 0.44 -32.98
CA VAL A 276 -11.24 0.50 -32.67
C VAL A 276 -11.40 0.38 -31.15
N PRO A 277 -12.10 1.31 -30.45
CA PRO A 277 -12.17 1.32 -28.99
C PRO A 277 -12.59 -0.01 -28.33
N ALA A 278 -13.51 -0.76 -28.97
CA ALA A 278 -13.97 -2.06 -28.47
C ALA A 278 -12.95 -3.20 -28.65
N ALA A 279 -12.01 -3.07 -29.60
CA ALA A 279 -10.94 -4.04 -29.82
C ALA A 279 -9.73 -3.81 -28.90
N ASN A 280 -9.73 -2.74 -28.11
CA ASN A 280 -8.67 -2.40 -27.16
C ASN A 280 -9.21 -2.16 -25.75
N ASN A 281 -10.19 -2.96 -25.33
CA ASN A 281 -10.85 -2.81 -24.04
C ASN A 281 -11.37 -4.15 -23.50
N ASP A 282 -10.72 -4.66 -22.46
CA ASP A 282 -11.06 -5.92 -21.78
C ASP A 282 -12.49 -5.96 -21.20
N TYR A 283 -13.12 -4.80 -21.02
CA TYR A 283 -14.46 -4.68 -20.42
C TYR A 283 -15.57 -4.47 -21.45
N THR A 284 -15.23 -4.29 -22.72
CA THR A 284 -16.21 -4.04 -23.79
C THR A 284 -16.17 -5.20 -24.77
N GLU A 285 -17.29 -5.90 -24.90
CA GLU A 285 -17.43 -6.96 -25.91
C GLU A 285 -17.22 -6.39 -27.32
N TYR A 286 -16.29 -7.01 -28.05
CA TYR A 286 -16.05 -6.71 -29.45
C TYR A 286 -17.02 -7.47 -30.35
N ASP A 287 -17.60 -6.80 -31.35
CA ASP A 287 -18.66 -7.36 -32.20
C ASP A 287 -18.15 -8.29 -33.33
N GLY A 288 -16.83 -8.47 -33.43
CA GLY A 288 -16.18 -9.28 -34.47
C GLY A 288 -16.18 -8.66 -35.88
N LYS A 289 -16.69 -7.44 -36.05
CA LYS A 289 -16.96 -6.83 -37.36
C LYS A 289 -16.47 -5.40 -37.50
N SER A 290 -16.47 -4.63 -36.42
CA SER A 290 -16.08 -3.23 -36.41
C SER A 290 -14.57 -3.11 -36.63
N GLY A 291 -14.16 -2.41 -37.68
CA GLY A 291 -12.75 -2.30 -38.06
C GLY A 291 -12.37 -0.92 -38.56
N LEU A 292 -11.07 -0.67 -38.60
CA LEU A 292 -10.47 0.43 -39.35
C LEU A 292 -10.68 0.19 -40.85
N THR A 293 -10.99 1.26 -41.56
CA THR A 293 -11.03 1.22 -43.03
C THR A 293 -9.61 1.25 -43.58
N GLN A 294 -9.41 0.72 -44.80
CA GLN A 294 -8.10 0.81 -45.46
C GLN A 294 -7.67 2.28 -45.64
N GLU A 295 -8.62 3.19 -45.87
CA GLU A 295 -8.36 4.64 -45.93
C GLU A 295 -7.75 5.19 -44.62
N MET A 296 -8.20 4.73 -43.46
CA MET A 296 -7.63 5.15 -42.17
C MET A 296 -6.18 4.68 -42.02
N VAL A 297 -5.91 3.43 -42.41
CA VAL A 297 -4.55 2.84 -42.36
C VAL A 297 -3.61 3.56 -43.33
N ASP A 298 -4.07 3.82 -44.55
CA ASP A 298 -3.31 4.54 -45.57
C ASP A 298 -3.07 6.00 -45.16
N SER A 299 -4.07 6.64 -44.53
CA SER A 299 -3.95 7.99 -43.97
C SER A 299 -2.86 8.05 -42.90
N MET A 300 -2.81 7.07 -41.98
CA MET A 300 -1.75 6.95 -40.98
C MET A 300 -0.38 6.77 -41.65
N ALA A 301 -0.26 5.82 -42.58
CA ALA A 301 0.99 5.54 -43.29
C ALA A 301 1.52 6.76 -44.07
N SER A 302 0.62 7.62 -44.56
CA SER A 302 0.96 8.83 -45.31
C SER A 302 1.35 10.04 -44.44
N GLN A 303 1.23 9.94 -43.11
CA GLN A 303 1.53 11.08 -42.24
C GLN A 303 3.02 11.47 -42.29
N PRO A 304 3.34 12.78 -42.27
CA PRO A 304 4.72 13.24 -42.27
C PRO A 304 5.53 12.68 -41.09
N GLY A 305 6.60 11.95 -41.40
CA GLY A 305 7.51 11.39 -40.41
C GLY A 305 7.22 9.95 -39.99
N VAL A 306 6.17 9.32 -40.53
CA VAL A 306 5.99 7.86 -40.44
C VAL A 306 7.04 7.16 -41.30
N THR A 307 7.74 6.19 -40.71
CA THR A 307 8.83 5.44 -41.36
C THR A 307 8.41 4.03 -41.75
N GLN A 308 7.57 3.41 -40.95
CA GLN A 308 7.03 2.08 -41.16
C GLN A 308 5.64 1.99 -40.54
N SER A 309 4.75 1.19 -41.14
CA SER A 309 3.41 0.95 -40.62
C SER A 309 2.93 -0.44 -40.98
N GLY A 310 2.05 -0.99 -40.15
CA GLY A 310 1.43 -2.30 -40.36
C GLY A 310 0.05 -2.38 -39.72
N GLY A 311 -0.75 -3.33 -40.20
CA GLY A 311 -2.11 -3.56 -39.73
C GLY A 311 -2.21 -4.90 -39.00
N VAL A 312 -3.10 -4.96 -38.02
CA VAL A 312 -3.51 -6.21 -37.38
C VAL A 312 -4.95 -6.49 -37.76
N HIS A 313 -5.15 -7.59 -38.48
CA HIS A 313 -6.47 -8.12 -38.77
C HIS A 313 -6.93 -9.07 -37.68
N TYR A 314 -8.25 -9.22 -37.52
CA TYR A 314 -8.82 -10.13 -36.53
C TYR A 314 -10.02 -10.87 -37.08
N THR A 315 -10.14 -12.15 -36.73
CA THR A 315 -11.38 -12.90 -36.88
C THR A 315 -11.41 -14.04 -35.87
N GLU A 316 -12.60 -14.58 -35.65
CA GLU A 316 -12.79 -15.81 -34.89
C GLU A 316 -13.28 -16.89 -35.83
N THR A 317 -12.77 -18.10 -35.62
CA THR A 317 -13.21 -19.25 -36.40
C THR A 317 -13.20 -20.50 -35.53
N ARG A 318 -13.96 -21.51 -35.95
CA ARG A 318 -13.90 -22.82 -35.33
C ARG A 318 -12.73 -23.59 -35.95
N ALA A 319 -11.83 -24.08 -35.11
CA ALA A 319 -10.69 -24.87 -35.53
C ALA A 319 -10.65 -26.21 -34.83
N ARG A 320 -10.12 -27.21 -35.54
CA ARG A 320 -9.80 -28.52 -34.98
C ARG A 320 -8.39 -28.48 -34.41
N ILE A 321 -8.27 -28.87 -33.16
CA ILE A 321 -6.99 -28.94 -32.45
C ILE A 321 -6.38 -30.32 -32.68
N ASN A 322 -5.12 -30.35 -33.10
CA ASN A 322 -4.34 -31.59 -33.25
C ASN A 322 -4.32 -32.39 -31.94
N GLU A 323 -4.33 -33.72 -31.99
CA GLU A 323 -4.38 -34.59 -30.79
C GLU A 323 -3.27 -34.28 -29.77
N ASP A 324 -2.05 -34.00 -30.23
CA ASP A 324 -0.91 -33.71 -29.35
C ASP A 324 -1.09 -32.37 -28.62
N VAL A 325 -1.56 -31.35 -29.35
CA VAL A 325 -1.85 -30.01 -28.81
C VAL A 325 -3.07 -30.07 -27.88
N LEU A 326 -4.11 -30.82 -28.26
CA LEU A 326 -5.32 -31.02 -27.48
C LEU A 326 -5.02 -31.66 -26.13
N ALA A 327 -4.14 -32.68 -26.10
CA ALA A 327 -3.72 -33.30 -24.86
C ALA A 327 -3.03 -32.29 -23.92
N ARG A 328 -2.16 -31.42 -24.45
CA ARG A 328 -1.48 -30.39 -23.66
C ARG A 328 -2.40 -29.27 -23.19
N LEU A 329 -3.30 -28.77 -24.05
CA LEU A 329 -4.29 -27.76 -23.67
C LEU A 329 -5.29 -28.31 -22.65
N THR A 330 -5.77 -29.55 -22.82
CA THR A 330 -6.70 -30.13 -21.86
C THR A 330 -6.06 -30.39 -20.49
N ALA A 331 -4.77 -30.71 -20.47
CA ALA A 331 -3.98 -30.76 -19.24
C ALA A 331 -3.88 -29.37 -18.59
N TYR A 332 -3.57 -28.32 -19.36
CA TYR A 332 -3.47 -26.95 -18.85
C TYR A 332 -4.73 -26.45 -18.15
N TYR A 333 -5.86 -26.46 -18.87
CA TYR A 333 -7.13 -25.98 -18.33
C TYR A 333 -7.73 -26.95 -17.30
N GLY A 334 -7.25 -28.19 -17.26
CA GLY A 334 -7.69 -29.23 -16.33
C GLY A 334 -6.82 -29.41 -15.10
N GLU A 335 -5.68 -28.69 -14.99
CA GLU A 335 -4.73 -28.85 -13.89
C GLU A 335 -5.33 -28.34 -12.58
N GLU A 336 -5.49 -29.23 -11.60
CA GLU A 336 -6.02 -28.87 -10.28
C GLU A 336 -5.13 -27.80 -9.63
N ASP A 337 -5.76 -26.73 -9.13
CA ASP A 337 -5.14 -25.56 -8.49
C ASP A 337 -4.35 -24.60 -9.41
N SER A 338 -4.51 -24.66 -10.74
CA SER A 338 -4.02 -23.61 -11.65
C SER A 338 -4.98 -22.42 -11.77
N GLY A 339 -4.48 -21.21 -12.00
CA GLY A 339 -5.33 -20.01 -12.19
C GLY A 339 -6.32 -20.16 -13.35
N GLN A 340 -5.93 -20.88 -14.40
CA GLN A 340 -6.76 -21.16 -15.56
C GLN A 340 -7.86 -22.19 -15.28
N SER A 341 -7.57 -23.22 -14.47
CA SER A 341 -8.60 -24.15 -14.03
C SER A 341 -9.67 -23.46 -13.18
N TYR A 342 -9.27 -22.51 -12.33
CA TYR A 342 -10.20 -21.67 -11.56
C TYR A 342 -11.05 -20.82 -12.50
N TRP A 343 -10.44 -20.20 -13.50
CA TRP A 343 -11.16 -19.38 -14.48
C TRP A 343 -12.21 -20.19 -15.25
N VAL A 344 -11.84 -21.35 -15.81
CA VAL A 344 -12.74 -22.28 -16.52
C VAL A 344 -13.87 -22.80 -15.62
N GLN A 345 -13.64 -22.95 -14.31
CA GLN A 345 -14.67 -23.35 -13.36
C GLN A 345 -15.59 -22.19 -12.95
N SER A 346 -15.07 -20.96 -12.97
CA SER A 346 -15.79 -19.76 -12.53
C SER A 346 -16.65 -19.13 -13.62
N ASP A 347 -16.25 -19.26 -14.89
CA ASP A 347 -16.96 -18.70 -16.05
C ASP A 347 -17.76 -19.80 -16.78
N GLU A 348 -19.07 -19.56 -16.96
CA GLU A 348 -19.98 -20.53 -17.55
C GLU A 348 -19.68 -20.80 -19.04
N ASN A 349 -19.25 -19.78 -19.79
CA ASN A 349 -18.90 -19.92 -21.20
C ASN A 349 -17.57 -20.65 -21.36
N ALA A 350 -16.57 -20.31 -20.54
CA ALA A 350 -15.29 -21.01 -20.50
C ALA A 350 -15.47 -22.50 -20.17
N SER A 351 -16.30 -22.81 -19.18
CA SER A 351 -16.62 -24.19 -18.80
C SER A 351 -17.25 -24.98 -19.95
N ARG A 352 -18.19 -24.37 -20.67
CA ARG A 352 -18.84 -24.99 -21.85
C ARG A 352 -17.85 -25.19 -22.99
N GLN A 353 -17.04 -24.18 -23.30
CA GLN A 353 -16.06 -24.25 -24.38
C GLN A 353 -15.00 -25.31 -24.09
N TYR A 354 -14.53 -25.42 -22.85
CA TYR A 354 -13.60 -26.47 -22.41
C TYR A 354 -14.21 -27.87 -22.54
N ALA A 355 -15.47 -28.04 -22.13
CA ALA A 355 -16.17 -29.31 -22.26
C ALA A 355 -16.34 -29.73 -23.74
N ASP A 356 -16.67 -28.78 -24.62
CA ASP A 356 -16.77 -29.01 -26.05
C ASP A 356 -15.41 -29.35 -26.67
N LEU A 357 -14.35 -28.59 -26.35
CA LEU A 357 -12.98 -28.87 -26.79
C LEU A 357 -12.57 -30.31 -26.45
N LYS A 358 -12.84 -30.76 -25.22
CA LYS A 358 -12.50 -32.12 -24.77
C LYS A 358 -13.32 -33.21 -25.46
N ARG A 359 -14.55 -32.90 -25.87
CA ARG A 359 -15.48 -33.86 -26.49
C ARG A 359 -15.27 -34.00 -28.00
N THR A 360 -15.02 -32.89 -28.70
CA THR A 360 -14.95 -32.87 -30.16
C THR A 360 -13.53 -32.66 -30.70
N GLY A 361 -12.61 -32.16 -29.87
CA GLY A 361 -11.31 -31.66 -30.34
C GLY A 361 -11.44 -30.37 -31.16
N GLU A 362 -12.59 -29.70 -31.12
CA GLU A 362 -12.83 -28.44 -31.83
C GLU A 362 -13.19 -27.34 -30.83
N THR A 363 -12.70 -26.13 -31.07
CA THR A 363 -13.02 -24.95 -30.29
C THR A 363 -13.01 -23.71 -31.18
N THR A 364 -13.66 -22.65 -30.73
CA THR A 364 -13.41 -21.31 -31.29
C THR A 364 -11.99 -20.89 -30.93
N ILE A 365 -11.32 -20.28 -31.90
CA ILE A 365 -9.99 -19.67 -31.77
C ILE A 365 -10.05 -18.24 -32.32
N SER A 366 -9.20 -17.37 -31.80
CA SER A 366 -8.94 -16.06 -32.42
C SER A 366 -7.76 -16.17 -33.38
N VAL A 367 -7.92 -15.56 -34.55
CA VAL A 367 -6.88 -15.53 -35.57
C VAL A 367 -6.55 -14.08 -35.88
N TYR A 368 -5.27 -13.75 -35.75
CA TYR A 368 -4.73 -12.44 -36.05
C TYR A 368 -3.93 -12.50 -37.35
N GLY A 369 -4.22 -11.58 -38.27
CA GLY A 369 -3.41 -11.38 -39.47
C GLY A 369 -2.37 -10.31 -39.18
N MET A 370 -1.10 -10.71 -39.13
CA MET A 370 0.03 -9.84 -38.81
C MET A 370 1.07 -9.85 -39.94
N ASP A 371 1.71 -8.71 -40.17
CA ASP A 371 2.79 -8.58 -41.15
C ASP A 371 4.16 -8.62 -40.44
N ALA A 372 5.24 -8.47 -41.20
CA ALA A 372 6.59 -8.53 -40.65
C ALA A 372 6.90 -7.41 -39.62
N PHE A 373 6.10 -6.34 -39.60
CA PHE A 373 6.21 -5.22 -38.65
C PHE A 373 5.42 -5.50 -37.36
N THR A 374 4.21 -6.04 -37.47
CA THR A 374 3.33 -6.27 -36.30
C THR A 374 3.57 -7.61 -35.60
N ALA A 375 4.00 -8.64 -36.33
CA ALA A 375 4.27 -9.97 -35.77
C ALA A 375 5.32 -10.01 -34.63
N PRO A 376 6.41 -9.22 -34.63
CA PRO A 376 7.37 -9.20 -33.53
C PRO A 376 6.97 -8.31 -32.35
N MET A 377 5.73 -7.78 -32.29
CA MET A 377 5.29 -6.89 -31.20
C MET A 377 4.89 -7.66 -29.93
N GLY A 378 5.82 -8.46 -29.39
CA GLY A 378 5.67 -9.21 -28.16
C GLY A 378 6.96 -9.93 -27.77
N ASP A 379 6.96 -10.58 -26.61
CA ASP A 379 8.12 -11.32 -26.11
C ASP A 379 7.94 -12.82 -26.35
N PHE A 380 8.84 -13.41 -27.13
CA PHE A 380 8.84 -14.85 -27.36
C PHE A 380 9.44 -15.57 -26.14
N PHE A 381 8.66 -16.48 -25.56
CA PHE A 381 9.10 -17.34 -24.45
C PHE A 381 9.21 -18.82 -24.86
N VAL A 382 8.72 -19.17 -26.06
CA VAL A 382 8.96 -20.46 -26.73
C VAL A 382 9.29 -20.20 -28.19
N GLY A 383 10.35 -20.84 -28.71
CA GLY A 383 10.81 -20.58 -30.07
C GLY A 383 11.40 -19.17 -30.25
N ASN A 384 11.57 -18.74 -31.50
CA ASN A 384 12.04 -17.40 -31.85
C ASN A 384 11.34 -16.92 -33.12
N TYR A 385 11.18 -15.61 -33.25
CA TYR A 385 10.65 -15.00 -34.47
C TYR A 385 11.68 -15.10 -35.62
N ASP A 386 11.22 -15.58 -36.78
CA ASP A 386 11.97 -15.63 -38.03
C ASP A 386 11.11 -14.97 -39.13
N ALA A 387 11.49 -13.75 -39.50
CA ALA A 387 10.74 -12.94 -40.45
C ALA A 387 10.65 -13.57 -41.85
N GLU A 388 11.72 -14.25 -42.31
CA GLU A 388 11.74 -14.88 -43.64
C GLU A 388 10.79 -16.07 -43.68
N LYS A 389 10.81 -16.91 -42.62
CA LYS A 389 9.88 -18.03 -42.50
C LYS A 389 8.44 -17.56 -42.37
N PHE A 390 8.16 -16.57 -41.52
CA PHE A 390 6.82 -16.07 -41.30
C PHE A 390 6.22 -15.49 -42.60
N ALA A 391 7.02 -14.76 -43.37
CA ALA A 391 6.63 -14.19 -44.67
C ALA A 391 6.24 -15.25 -45.71
N THR A 392 6.65 -16.53 -45.56
CA THR A 392 6.20 -17.60 -46.48
C THR A 392 4.71 -17.90 -46.37
N GLY A 393 4.05 -17.49 -45.28
CA GLY A 393 2.64 -17.77 -45.02
C GLY A 393 2.35 -19.20 -44.54
N ASN A 394 3.38 -20.02 -44.27
CA ASN A 394 3.22 -21.41 -43.82
C ASN A 394 3.40 -21.59 -42.30
N TYR A 395 3.70 -20.52 -41.57
CA TYR A 395 3.99 -20.57 -40.14
C TYR A 395 2.94 -19.82 -39.33
N VAL A 396 2.79 -20.22 -38.07
CA VAL A 396 1.89 -19.61 -37.10
C VAL A 396 2.62 -19.33 -35.78
N ILE A 397 2.21 -18.27 -35.10
CA ILE A 397 2.66 -17.92 -33.75
C ILE A 397 1.47 -18.13 -32.82
N ALA A 398 1.63 -18.88 -31.74
CA ALA A 398 0.63 -18.93 -30.68
C ALA A 398 0.81 -17.71 -29.77
N LEU A 399 -0.28 -17.02 -29.47
CA LEU A 399 -0.30 -15.86 -28.59
C LEU A 399 -0.76 -16.30 -27.20
N GLY A 400 -0.08 -15.88 -26.15
CA GLY A 400 -0.45 -16.21 -24.78
C GLY A 400 0.49 -15.62 -23.75
N ILE A 401 0.07 -15.60 -22.49
CA ILE A 401 0.84 -14.98 -21.40
C ILE A 401 1.93 -15.94 -20.91
N ALA A 402 3.16 -15.44 -20.75
CA ALA A 402 4.23 -16.22 -20.14
C ALA A 402 3.97 -16.39 -18.63
N ASP A 403 3.89 -17.63 -18.14
CA ASP A 403 3.75 -17.89 -16.69
C ASP A 403 5.12 -17.89 -15.99
N ASN A 404 5.18 -17.31 -14.78
CA ASN A 404 6.40 -16.90 -14.09
C ASN A 404 7.16 -18.04 -13.36
N GLY A 405 6.92 -19.30 -13.71
CA GLY A 405 7.68 -20.43 -13.16
C GLY A 405 7.19 -21.78 -13.68
N GLU A 406 7.99 -22.40 -14.57
CA GLU A 406 7.91 -23.81 -14.97
C GLU A 406 6.48 -24.38 -15.12
N GLY A 407 5.77 -24.11 -16.24
CA GLY A 407 4.50 -24.85 -16.44
C GLY A 407 3.66 -24.64 -17.70
N SER A 408 3.61 -23.47 -18.33
CA SER A 408 2.54 -23.20 -19.31
C SER A 408 2.92 -23.32 -20.80
N VAL A 409 3.85 -24.21 -21.14
CA VAL A 409 4.18 -24.48 -22.56
C VAL A 409 3.27 -25.59 -23.08
N HIS A 410 2.08 -25.23 -23.56
CA HIS A 410 1.13 -26.18 -24.16
C HIS A 410 1.34 -26.39 -25.65
N TYR A 411 2.33 -25.70 -26.21
CA TYR A 411 2.71 -25.82 -27.60
C TYR A 411 4.21 -26.11 -27.73
N ALA A 412 4.57 -26.94 -28.68
CA ALA A 412 5.94 -27.22 -29.05
C ALA A 412 6.23 -26.64 -30.44
N VAL A 413 7.41 -26.04 -30.62
CA VAL A 413 7.86 -25.58 -31.94
C VAL A 413 7.80 -26.75 -32.92
N GLY A 414 7.19 -26.51 -34.10
CA GLY A 414 6.94 -27.53 -35.11
C GLY A 414 5.56 -28.20 -35.02
N ASP A 415 4.74 -27.91 -34.00
CA ASP A 415 3.35 -28.37 -33.96
C ASP A 415 2.58 -27.96 -35.22
N ALA A 416 1.74 -28.85 -35.73
CA ALA A 416 0.86 -28.57 -36.86
C ALA A 416 -0.48 -27.99 -36.37
N ILE A 417 -0.80 -26.76 -36.78
CA ILE A 417 -2.02 -26.04 -36.40
C ILE A 417 -2.89 -25.83 -37.64
N GLU A 418 -4.15 -26.24 -37.57
CA GLU A 418 -5.09 -26.09 -38.68
C GLU A 418 -5.97 -24.85 -38.48
N ILE A 419 -5.91 -23.90 -39.43
CA ILE A 419 -6.68 -22.65 -39.41
C ILE A 419 -7.27 -22.44 -40.81
N GLY A 420 -8.60 -22.25 -40.88
CA GLY A 420 -9.26 -21.96 -42.17
C GLY A 420 -9.09 -23.05 -43.24
N GLY A 421 -8.83 -24.30 -42.84
CA GLY A 421 -8.57 -25.42 -43.75
C GLY A 421 -7.15 -25.46 -44.32
N GLN A 422 -6.24 -24.64 -43.81
CA GLN A 422 -4.79 -24.71 -44.09
C GLN A 422 -4.04 -25.14 -42.83
N THR A 423 -2.95 -25.87 -43.02
CA THR A 423 -2.08 -26.33 -41.92
C THR A 423 -0.82 -25.47 -41.86
N TYR A 424 -0.53 -24.94 -40.67
CA TYR A 424 0.62 -24.08 -40.38
C TYR A 424 1.56 -24.79 -39.42
N GLU A 425 2.86 -24.56 -39.57
CA GLU A 425 3.88 -25.01 -38.61
C GLU A 425 4.07 -23.96 -37.52
N LEU A 426 4.00 -24.36 -36.25
CA LEU A 426 4.19 -23.45 -35.12
C LEU A 426 5.65 -22.99 -35.01
N MET A 427 5.85 -21.67 -35.13
CA MET A 427 7.16 -21.03 -34.97
C MET A 427 7.55 -20.83 -33.51
N GLY A 428 6.57 -20.50 -32.66
CA GLY A 428 6.81 -20.18 -31.25
C GLY A 428 5.56 -19.70 -30.53
N MET A 429 5.74 -19.43 -29.23
CA MET A 429 4.76 -18.76 -28.38
C MET A 429 5.28 -17.37 -28.00
N MET A 430 4.41 -16.38 -28.15
CA MET A 430 4.70 -14.98 -27.87
C MET A 430 3.69 -14.42 -26.85
N ASP A 431 4.19 -13.62 -25.92
CA ASP A 431 3.38 -12.75 -25.07
C ASP A 431 3.27 -11.38 -25.77
N PRO A 432 2.16 -11.12 -26.47
CA PRO A 432 1.99 -9.91 -27.28
C PRO A 432 1.88 -8.66 -26.39
N ALA A 433 2.26 -7.51 -26.92
CA ALA A 433 1.86 -6.24 -26.31
C ALA A 433 0.32 -6.18 -26.24
N GLN A 434 -0.22 -5.62 -25.15
CA GLN A 434 -1.65 -5.70 -24.84
C GLN A 434 -2.51 -5.14 -25.99
N THR A 435 -2.08 -4.05 -26.61
CA THR A 435 -2.83 -3.41 -27.72
C THR A 435 -2.84 -4.20 -29.02
N VAL A 436 -1.97 -5.20 -29.17
CA VAL A 436 -1.84 -6.01 -30.40
C VAL A 436 -2.91 -7.10 -30.43
N SER A 437 -3.10 -7.81 -29.33
CA SER A 437 -4.11 -8.88 -29.25
C SER A 437 -4.74 -9.07 -27.86
N GLY A 438 -4.07 -8.64 -26.78
CA GLY A 438 -4.47 -8.89 -25.40
C GLY A 438 -5.65 -8.06 -24.87
N SER A 439 -6.37 -7.34 -25.73
CA SER A 439 -7.48 -6.46 -25.35
C SER A 439 -8.81 -6.74 -26.07
N VAL A 440 -8.88 -7.77 -26.91
CA VAL A 440 -10.11 -8.11 -27.64
C VAL A 440 -10.95 -9.04 -26.78
N HIS A 441 -11.95 -8.50 -26.10
CA HIS A 441 -12.87 -9.30 -25.29
C HIS A 441 -14.00 -9.88 -26.16
N SER A 442 -14.10 -11.21 -26.23
CA SER A 442 -15.15 -11.93 -26.97
C SER A 442 -15.73 -13.09 -26.17
N PRO A 443 -17.07 -13.19 -26.03
CA PRO A 443 -17.70 -14.32 -25.34
C PRO A 443 -17.67 -15.63 -26.16
N GLN A 444 -17.18 -15.59 -27.40
CA GLN A 444 -17.13 -16.74 -28.30
C GLN A 444 -15.80 -17.50 -28.21
N ASN A 445 -14.70 -16.81 -27.87
CA ASN A 445 -13.39 -17.41 -27.60
C ASN A 445 -12.97 -17.17 -26.14
N THR A 446 -13.73 -17.73 -25.21
CA THR A 446 -13.41 -17.64 -23.79
C THR A 446 -12.08 -18.32 -23.44
N LEU A 447 -11.72 -19.46 -24.04
CA LEU A 447 -10.43 -20.09 -23.72
C LEU A 447 -9.18 -19.28 -24.14
N GLU A 448 -9.33 -18.14 -24.83
CA GLU A 448 -8.21 -17.27 -25.25
C GLU A 448 -7.15 -18.04 -26.07
N ILE A 449 -7.62 -18.96 -26.92
CA ILE A 449 -6.74 -19.69 -27.83
C ILE A 449 -6.52 -18.83 -29.06
N ASP A 450 -5.37 -18.18 -29.08
CA ASP A 450 -5.07 -17.10 -30.03
C ASP A 450 -3.86 -17.45 -30.90
N TYR A 451 -4.00 -17.22 -32.20
CA TYR A 451 -2.94 -17.47 -33.18
C TYR A 451 -2.71 -16.27 -34.08
N ALA A 452 -1.46 -15.97 -34.41
CA ALA A 452 -1.08 -15.02 -35.45
C ALA A 452 -0.50 -15.74 -36.68
N ILE A 453 -1.01 -15.39 -37.85
CA ILE A 453 -0.52 -15.85 -39.16
C ILE A 453 -0.20 -14.66 -40.06
N HIS A 454 0.60 -14.89 -41.10
CA HIS A 454 0.96 -13.83 -42.03
C HIS A 454 -0.27 -13.20 -42.71
N THR A 455 -0.30 -11.87 -42.83
CA THR A 455 -1.43 -11.10 -43.38
C THR A 455 -1.92 -11.62 -44.74
N ASP A 456 -1.02 -12.05 -45.64
CA ASP A 456 -1.44 -12.58 -46.94
C ASP A 456 -2.18 -13.92 -46.83
N ALA A 457 -1.69 -14.84 -45.98
CA ALA A 457 -2.35 -16.11 -45.72
C ALA A 457 -3.69 -15.91 -44.99
N PHE A 458 -3.73 -14.92 -44.08
CA PHE A 458 -4.94 -14.49 -43.40
C PHE A 458 -6.00 -14.00 -44.38
N ARG A 459 -5.67 -13.06 -45.28
CA ARG A 459 -6.61 -12.49 -46.25
C ARG A 459 -7.12 -13.50 -47.27
N GLN A 460 -6.31 -14.51 -47.60
CA GLN A 460 -6.75 -15.61 -48.46
C GLN A 460 -7.85 -16.46 -47.79
N SER A 461 -7.71 -16.73 -46.49
CA SER A 461 -8.67 -17.53 -45.72
C SER A 461 -9.88 -16.72 -45.25
N PHE A 462 -9.67 -15.42 -44.95
CA PHE A 462 -10.64 -14.52 -44.33
C PHE A 462 -10.67 -13.15 -45.02
N PRO A 463 -11.11 -13.06 -46.29
CA PRO A 463 -10.99 -11.84 -47.10
C PRO A 463 -11.80 -10.65 -46.59
N ASN A 464 -12.84 -10.89 -45.78
CA ASN A 464 -13.74 -9.86 -45.25
C ASN A 464 -13.43 -9.49 -43.79
N ALA A 465 -12.37 -10.04 -43.20
CA ALA A 465 -12.06 -9.81 -41.80
C ALA A 465 -11.50 -8.39 -41.57
N PRO A 466 -11.98 -7.68 -40.53
CA PRO A 466 -11.61 -6.29 -40.27
C PRO A 466 -10.15 -6.13 -39.87
N ILE A 467 -9.64 -4.91 -40.06
CA ILE A 467 -8.42 -4.44 -39.40
C ILE A 467 -8.85 -3.86 -38.05
N ILE A 468 -8.38 -4.39 -36.94
CA ILE A 468 -8.77 -3.91 -35.60
C ILE A 468 -7.84 -2.82 -35.07
N SER A 469 -6.58 -2.90 -35.45
CA SER A 469 -5.53 -1.97 -35.03
C SER A 469 -4.54 -1.75 -36.18
N ALA A 470 -3.98 -0.55 -36.23
CA ALA A 470 -2.90 -0.19 -37.14
C ALA A 470 -1.82 0.53 -36.33
N PHE A 471 -0.56 0.16 -36.59
CA PHE A 471 0.60 0.64 -35.85
C PHE A 471 1.56 1.33 -36.81
N ALA A 472 2.29 2.33 -36.32
CA ALA A 472 3.33 2.99 -37.08
C ALA A 472 4.49 3.44 -36.20
N ASP A 473 5.69 3.29 -36.75
CA ASP A 473 6.90 3.92 -36.22
C ASP A 473 7.12 5.25 -36.91
N THR A 474 7.69 6.18 -36.15
CA THR A 474 7.93 7.55 -36.61
C THR A 474 9.39 7.94 -36.40
N ARG A 475 9.80 9.00 -37.10
CA ARG A 475 11.15 9.53 -36.96
C ARG A 475 11.47 10.02 -35.55
N ASP A 476 10.46 10.55 -34.85
CA ASP A 476 10.58 11.07 -33.49
C ASP A 476 9.20 11.25 -32.83
N ALA A 477 9.21 11.43 -31.51
CA ALA A 477 8.03 11.72 -30.69
C ALA A 477 7.23 12.96 -31.13
N ALA A 478 7.84 13.94 -31.81
CA ALA A 478 7.11 15.11 -32.27
C ALA A 478 6.29 14.77 -33.53
N ALA A 479 6.83 13.93 -34.42
CA ALA A 479 6.13 13.39 -35.57
C ALA A 479 4.94 12.52 -35.15
N SER A 480 5.11 11.59 -34.20
CA SER A 480 4.00 10.76 -33.70
C SER A 480 2.85 11.59 -33.13
N ASN A 481 3.15 12.60 -32.30
CA ASN A 481 2.14 13.46 -31.70
C ASN A 481 1.44 14.36 -32.74
N ALA A 482 2.17 14.86 -33.74
CA ALA A 482 1.59 15.64 -34.83
C ALA A 482 0.64 14.78 -35.68
N ALA A 483 1.07 13.56 -36.05
CA ALA A 483 0.26 12.59 -36.76
C ALA A 483 -0.99 12.21 -35.95
N ALA A 484 -0.83 11.93 -34.66
CA ALA A 484 -1.94 11.59 -33.76
C ALA A 484 -2.99 12.71 -33.69
N ALA A 485 -2.57 13.96 -33.59
CA ALA A 485 -3.48 15.10 -33.54
C ALA A 485 -4.31 15.25 -34.84
N VAL A 486 -3.70 15.02 -36.01
CA VAL A 486 -4.38 15.05 -37.30
C VAL A 486 -5.37 13.89 -37.42
N LEU A 487 -4.92 12.68 -37.12
CA LEU A 487 -5.73 11.45 -37.24
C LEU A 487 -6.90 11.47 -36.25
N GLN A 488 -6.70 11.93 -35.02
CA GLN A 488 -7.79 12.04 -34.03
C GLN A 488 -8.84 13.08 -34.44
N ALA A 489 -8.44 14.18 -35.09
CA ALA A 489 -9.36 15.18 -35.61
C ALA A 489 -10.13 14.68 -36.85
N GLN A 490 -9.49 13.84 -37.67
CA GLN A 490 -10.09 13.25 -38.87
C GLN A 490 -11.05 12.09 -38.52
N TYR A 491 -10.71 11.30 -37.50
CA TYR A 491 -11.42 10.09 -37.10
C TYR A 491 -11.76 10.13 -35.59
N PRO A 492 -12.75 10.95 -35.17
CA PRO A 492 -13.07 11.16 -33.76
C PRO A 492 -13.60 9.91 -33.03
N ASP A 493 -14.16 8.95 -33.76
CA ASP A 493 -14.69 7.69 -33.21
C ASP A 493 -13.64 6.59 -33.07
N ILE A 494 -12.41 6.83 -33.57
CA ILE A 494 -11.28 5.90 -33.49
C ILE A 494 -10.38 6.34 -32.34
N SER A 495 -9.84 5.37 -31.61
CA SER A 495 -8.85 5.63 -30.57
C SER A 495 -7.48 5.81 -31.22
N VAL A 496 -6.90 7.00 -31.02
CA VAL A 496 -5.53 7.30 -31.46
C VAL A 496 -4.64 7.43 -30.23
N ALA A 497 -3.60 6.62 -30.15
CA ALA A 497 -2.65 6.62 -29.04
C ALA A 497 -1.21 6.69 -29.55
N THR A 498 -0.35 7.36 -28.79
CA THR A 498 1.09 7.35 -29.01
C THR A 498 1.78 6.71 -27.82
N ARG A 499 3.08 6.41 -27.97
CA ARG A 499 3.92 6.05 -26.83
C ARG A 499 3.81 7.08 -25.69
N GLN A 500 3.74 8.37 -26.02
CA GLN A 500 3.63 9.46 -25.05
C GLN A 500 2.28 9.48 -24.32
N THR A 501 1.20 9.02 -24.96
CA THR A 501 -0.11 8.85 -24.29
C THR A 501 0.00 7.88 -23.11
N TYR A 502 0.64 6.72 -23.32
CA TYR A 502 0.85 5.72 -22.26
C TYR A 502 1.87 6.16 -21.21
N GLU A 503 2.91 6.91 -21.60
CA GLU A 503 3.81 7.55 -20.63
C GLU A 503 3.07 8.54 -19.71
N ALA A 504 2.21 9.39 -20.27
CA ALA A 504 1.42 10.34 -19.50
C ALA A 504 0.42 9.63 -18.58
N GLN A 505 -0.19 8.54 -19.06
CA GLN A 505 -1.07 7.69 -18.26
C GLN A 505 -0.32 7.05 -17.08
N PHE A 506 0.86 6.48 -17.33
CA PHE A 506 1.73 5.94 -16.28
C PHE A 506 2.08 7.01 -15.24
N GLN A 507 2.50 8.20 -15.67
CA GLN A 507 2.81 9.30 -14.74
C GLN A 507 1.61 9.72 -13.91
N SER A 508 0.40 9.75 -14.49
CA SER A 508 -0.84 10.04 -13.76
C SER A 508 -1.14 8.98 -12.69
N GLN A 509 -1.01 7.70 -13.06
CA GLN A 509 -1.21 6.57 -12.14
C GLN A 509 -0.20 6.55 -10.99
N ILE A 510 1.08 6.76 -11.32
CA ILE A 510 2.15 6.82 -10.35
C ILE A 510 1.99 8.04 -9.44
N LEU A 511 1.68 9.22 -9.97
CA LEU A 511 1.47 10.43 -9.17
C LEU A 511 0.36 10.23 -8.14
N ALA A 512 -0.73 9.59 -8.53
CA ALA A 512 -1.80 9.19 -7.64
C ALA A 512 -1.23 8.32 -6.48
N GLN A 513 -0.59 7.20 -6.79
CA GLN A 513 -0.05 6.29 -5.78
C GLN A 513 0.98 6.98 -4.86
N VAL A 514 1.88 7.80 -5.42
CA VAL A 514 2.88 8.62 -4.72
C VAL A 514 2.23 9.53 -3.69
N ILE A 515 1.22 10.31 -4.10
CA ILE A 515 0.57 11.29 -3.21
C ILE A 515 -0.13 10.57 -2.06
N MET A 516 -0.82 9.46 -2.34
CA MET A 516 -1.51 8.67 -1.32
C MET A 516 -0.51 8.06 -0.31
N GLY A 517 0.48 7.34 -0.82
CA GLY A 517 1.48 6.65 0.00
C GLY A 517 2.29 7.60 0.85
N TYR A 518 2.77 8.73 0.30
CA TYR A 518 3.52 9.71 1.06
C TYR A 518 2.67 10.50 2.06
N THR A 519 1.40 10.76 1.77
CA THR A 519 0.50 11.40 2.75
C THR A 519 0.35 10.52 4.00
N LEU A 520 0.02 9.24 3.81
CA LEU A 520 -0.07 8.28 4.90
C LEU A 520 1.29 8.09 5.59
N GLY A 521 2.36 8.03 4.81
CA GLY A 521 3.73 7.94 5.30
C GLY A 521 4.13 9.10 6.21
N VAL A 522 3.83 10.34 5.83
CA VAL A 522 4.10 11.54 6.63
C VAL A 522 3.29 11.53 7.93
N ILE A 523 1.99 11.15 7.85
CA ILE A 523 1.15 11.00 9.04
C ILE A 523 1.78 9.97 10.00
N MET A 524 2.20 8.81 9.50
CA MET A 524 2.84 7.75 10.29
C MET A 524 4.19 8.18 10.87
N ALA A 525 4.99 8.94 10.11
CA ALA A 525 6.24 9.51 10.61
C ALA A 525 5.99 10.50 11.76
N LEU A 526 4.98 11.37 11.63
CA LEU A 526 4.57 12.29 12.69
C LEU A 526 4.06 11.55 13.94
N ILE A 527 3.33 10.44 13.78
CA ILE A 527 2.91 9.57 14.88
C ILE A 527 4.15 9.01 15.59
N GLY A 528 5.10 8.46 14.85
CA GLY A 528 6.35 7.91 15.39
C GLY A 528 7.16 8.96 16.16
N VAL A 529 7.34 10.15 15.57
CA VAL A 529 8.03 11.28 16.20
C VAL A 529 7.32 11.72 17.47
N LEU A 530 6.00 11.89 17.45
CA LEU A 530 5.23 12.31 18.62
C LEU A 530 5.33 11.28 19.75
N ASN A 531 5.28 9.99 19.43
CA ASN A 531 5.45 8.92 20.41
C ASN A 531 6.86 8.89 21.00
N PHE A 532 7.89 9.05 20.16
CA PHE A 532 9.28 9.18 20.60
C PHE A 532 9.45 10.36 21.57
N VAL A 533 8.92 11.54 21.19
CA VAL A 533 9.02 12.76 22.00
C VAL A 533 8.37 12.54 23.35
N ASN A 534 7.11 12.12 23.36
CA ASN A 534 6.36 11.92 24.59
C ASN A 534 7.04 10.91 25.53
N SER A 535 7.63 9.87 24.95
CA SER A 535 8.36 8.85 25.68
C SER A 535 9.69 9.35 26.24
N MET A 536 10.48 10.10 25.48
CA MET A 536 11.71 10.67 26.01
C MET A 536 11.45 11.69 27.11
N LEU A 537 10.53 12.64 26.88
CA LEU A 537 10.14 13.66 27.86
C LEU A 537 9.75 13.02 29.20
N THR A 538 8.89 12.00 29.14
CA THR A 538 8.39 11.35 30.34
C THR A 538 9.44 10.48 31.02
N ALA A 539 10.36 9.83 30.28
CA ALA A 539 11.45 9.05 30.87
C ALA A 539 12.40 9.93 31.68
N ILE A 540 12.59 11.17 31.22
CA ILE A 540 13.39 12.19 31.91
C ILE A 540 12.63 12.73 33.12
N ILE A 541 11.35 13.10 32.95
CA ILE A 541 10.53 13.66 34.03
C ILE A 541 10.33 12.67 35.18
N ALA A 542 10.14 11.38 34.89
CA ALA A 542 9.96 10.35 35.92
C ALA A 542 11.20 10.12 36.79
N ARG A 543 12.40 10.46 36.30
CA ARG A 543 13.69 10.21 36.98
C ARG A 543 14.35 11.46 37.54
N LYS A 544 13.62 12.58 37.67
CA LYS A 544 14.16 13.83 38.22
C LYS A 544 14.84 13.68 39.58
N ARG A 545 14.30 12.80 40.44
CA ARG A 545 14.82 12.44 41.77
C ARG A 545 16.15 11.68 41.68
N GLU A 546 16.18 10.63 40.86
CA GLU A 546 17.39 9.83 40.61
C GLU A 546 18.51 10.72 40.08
N PHE A 547 18.21 11.67 39.20
CA PHE A 547 19.19 12.62 38.68
C PHE A 547 19.73 13.56 39.76
N ALA A 548 18.89 14.05 40.67
CA ALA A 548 19.35 14.88 41.78
C ALA A 548 20.26 14.08 42.74
N MET A 549 19.95 12.80 43.00
CA MET A 549 20.82 11.92 43.79
C MET A 549 22.14 11.60 43.09
N LEU A 550 22.14 11.37 41.77
CA LEU A 550 23.37 11.15 41.01
C LEU A 550 24.26 12.40 41.02
N GLU A 551 23.66 13.59 40.89
CA GLU A 551 24.36 14.87 41.03
C GLU A 551 24.96 15.04 42.44
N SER A 552 24.24 14.66 43.51
CA SER A 552 24.76 14.77 44.89
C SER A 552 25.87 13.78 45.21
N VAL A 553 25.89 12.61 44.56
CA VAL A 553 26.98 11.61 44.67
C VAL A 553 28.21 12.00 43.81
N GLY A 554 28.13 13.09 43.05
CA GLY A 554 29.27 13.66 42.32
C GLY A 554 29.21 13.52 40.79
N MET A 555 28.10 13.06 40.21
CA MET A 555 27.95 13.00 38.75
C MET A 555 27.88 14.41 38.16
N ALA A 556 28.80 14.73 37.24
CA ALA A 556 28.83 16.05 36.63
C ALA A 556 27.62 16.27 35.69
N LYS A 557 27.07 17.48 35.66
CA LYS A 557 25.95 17.86 34.78
C LYS A 557 26.16 17.46 33.30
N PRO A 558 27.35 17.65 32.69
CA PRO A 558 27.60 17.19 31.32
C PRO A 558 27.56 15.66 31.16
N GLN A 559 27.96 14.91 32.19
CA GLN A 559 27.89 13.44 32.17
C GLN A 559 26.44 12.96 32.18
N LEU A 560 25.58 13.59 32.99
CA LEU A 560 24.14 13.29 33.03
C LEU A 560 23.47 13.61 31.69
N LYS A 561 23.81 14.76 31.09
CA LYS A 561 23.35 15.14 29.74
C LYS A 561 23.80 14.12 28.68
N LYS A 562 25.07 13.69 28.68
CA LYS A 562 25.57 12.65 27.77
C LYS A 562 24.86 11.31 27.95
N MET A 563 24.56 10.90 29.19
CA MET A 563 23.80 9.69 29.48
C MET A 563 22.40 9.73 28.86
N LEU A 564 21.69 10.86 28.98
CA LEU A 564 20.35 11.02 28.40
C LEU A 564 20.37 11.02 26.87
N ILE A 565 21.41 11.61 26.26
CA ILE A 565 21.61 11.54 24.80
C ILE A 565 21.83 10.08 24.38
N TYR A 566 22.69 9.34 25.09
CA TYR A 566 22.87 7.92 24.79
C TYR A 566 21.57 7.14 24.91
N GLU A 567 20.73 7.41 25.91
CA GLU A 567 19.43 6.75 26.06
C GLU A 567 18.52 6.99 24.83
N GLY A 568 18.41 8.24 24.37
CA GLY A 568 17.67 8.58 23.16
C GLY A 568 18.23 7.90 21.91
N VAL A 569 19.56 7.88 21.76
CA VAL A 569 20.24 7.23 20.63
C VAL A 569 20.02 5.72 20.63
N HIS A 570 20.00 5.07 21.81
CA HIS A 570 19.66 3.64 21.89
C HIS A 570 18.21 3.39 21.45
N TYR A 571 17.26 4.24 21.82
CA TYR A 571 15.88 4.13 21.32
C TYR A 571 15.82 4.26 19.80
N ALA A 572 16.47 5.27 19.22
CA ALA A 572 16.49 5.47 17.78
C ALA A 572 17.16 4.31 17.05
N ALA A 573 18.34 3.86 17.51
CA ALA A 573 19.09 2.77 16.89
C ALA A 573 18.35 1.44 16.92
N ILE A 574 17.77 1.06 18.07
CA ILE A 574 17.00 -0.19 18.18
C ILE A 574 15.72 -0.10 17.33
N SER A 575 15.03 1.04 17.34
CA SER A 575 13.83 1.22 16.51
C SER A 575 14.17 1.12 15.03
N LEU A 576 15.22 1.78 14.55
CA LEU A 576 15.69 1.68 13.17
C LEU A 576 16.05 0.24 12.80
N ALA A 577 16.82 -0.46 13.64
CA ALA A 577 17.19 -1.85 13.39
C ALA A 577 15.97 -2.77 13.26
N VAL A 578 15.01 -2.67 14.19
CA VAL A 578 13.76 -3.46 14.13
C VAL A 578 12.93 -3.07 12.90
N SER A 579 12.90 -1.78 12.54
CA SER A 579 12.16 -1.31 11.37
C SER A 579 12.72 -1.87 10.08
N VAL A 580 14.05 -1.85 9.91
CA VAL A 580 14.72 -2.40 8.71
C VAL A 580 14.44 -3.89 8.61
N LEU A 581 14.53 -4.65 9.71
CA LEU A 581 14.23 -6.08 9.71
C LEU A 581 12.76 -6.35 9.28
N LEU A 582 11.81 -5.58 9.82
CA LEU A 582 10.41 -5.70 9.42
C LEU A 582 10.18 -5.28 7.96
N SER A 583 10.85 -4.22 7.48
CA SER A 583 10.76 -3.76 6.10
C SER A 583 11.33 -4.77 5.12
N VAL A 584 12.48 -5.38 5.42
CA VAL A 584 13.05 -6.45 4.59
C VAL A 584 12.07 -7.62 4.52
N PHE A 585 11.55 -8.07 5.67
CA PHE A 585 10.58 -9.17 5.72
C PHE A 585 9.35 -8.87 4.86
N VAL A 586 8.67 -7.75 5.10
CA VAL A 586 7.48 -7.34 4.33
C VAL A 586 7.79 -7.14 2.86
N ALA A 587 8.96 -6.57 2.52
CA ALA A 587 9.35 -6.35 1.13
C ALA A 587 9.62 -7.65 0.37
N SER A 588 10.21 -8.66 1.02
CA SER A 588 10.52 -9.96 0.40
C SER A 588 9.34 -10.93 0.36
N THR A 589 8.38 -10.80 1.27
CA THR A 589 7.23 -11.72 1.31
C THR A 589 6.00 -11.10 0.66
N ILE A 590 5.57 -9.93 1.13
CA ILE A 590 4.30 -9.33 0.69
C ILE A 590 4.52 -8.54 -0.60
N ILE A 591 5.45 -7.58 -0.60
CA ILE A 591 5.57 -6.64 -1.72
C ILE A 591 6.11 -7.34 -2.99
N GLN A 592 7.10 -8.21 -2.82
CA GLN A 592 7.67 -8.97 -3.93
C GLN A 592 6.62 -9.87 -4.58
N GLU A 593 5.82 -10.60 -3.79
CA GLU A 593 4.73 -11.42 -4.30
C GLU A 593 3.71 -10.56 -5.06
N THR A 594 3.23 -9.45 -4.47
CA THR A 594 2.30 -8.53 -5.13
C THR A 594 2.81 -8.00 -6.47
N ILE A 595 4.12 -7.73 -6.58
CA ILE A 595 4.72 -7.22 -7.82
C ILE A 595 4.86 -8.33 -8.85
N TYR A 596 5.24 -9.54 -8.46
CA TYR A 596 5.33 -10.67 -9.39
C TYR A 596 3.98 -11.16 -9.90
N THR A 597 2.92 -11.00 -9.10
CA THR A 597 1.54 -11.22 -9.55
C THR A 597 0.97 -10.02 -10.31
N SER A 598 1.70 -8.90 -10.38
CA SER A 598 1.26 -7.72 -11.14
C SER A 598 1.62 -7.87 -12.61
N TRP A 599 0.87 -7.15 -13.46
CA TRP A 599 0.99 -7.28 -14.92
C TRP A 599 2.26 -6.65 -15.50
N VAL A 600 3.05 -5.94 -14.67
CA VAL A 600 4.31 -5.29 -15.06
C VAL A 600 5.35 -5.52 -13.94
N PRO A 601 5.93 -6.74 -13.83
CA PRO A 601 6.79 -7.10 -12.71
C PRO A 601 8.18 -6.44 -12.82
N ALA A 602 8.43 -5.39 -12.02
CA ALA A 602 9.74 -4.72 -11.95
C ALA A 602 10.22 -4.50 -10.51
N TYR A 603 10.34 -5.58 -9.73
CA TYR A 603 10.70 -5.50 -8.31
C TYR A 603 12.05 -4.80 -8.06
N SER A 604 12.03 -3.73 -7.26
CA SER A 604 13.20 -2.95 -6.88
C SER A 604 13.24 -2.69 -5.38
N PHE A 605 14.14 -3.40 -4.68
CA PHE A 605 14.31 -3.23 -3.24
C PHE A 605 15.14 -1.99 -2.90
N SER A 606 14.66 -1.17 -1.97
CA SER A 606 15.39 0.00 -1.47
C SER A 606 15.08 0.33 -0.01
N LEU A 607 16.08 0.90 0.67
CA LEU A 607 16.02 1.38 2.06
C LEU A 607 16.28 2.89 2.16
N LEU A 608 16.15 3.63 1.05
CA LEU A 608 16.40 5.07 0.99
C LEU A 608 15.59 5.88 2.04
N PRO A 609 14.30 5.58 2.32
CA PRO A 609 13.55 6.26 3.39
C PRO A 609 14.23 6.18 4.76
N PHE A 610 14.90 5.07 5.09
CA PHE A 610 15.66 4.95 6.33
C PHE A 610 16.87 5.88 6.36
N GLY A 611 17.56 6.05 5.23
CA GLY A 611 18.67 7.01 5.09
C GLY A 611 18.25 8.46 5.37
N ILE A 612 17.03 8.83 4.98
CA ILE A 612 16.47 10.17 5.21
C ILE A 612 15.99 10.34 6.66
N ILE A 613 15.30 9.34 7.21
CA ILE A 613 14.64 9.46 8.53
C ILE A 613 15.63 9.22 9.69
N ALA A 614 16.64 8.37 9.51
CA ALA A 614 17.65 8.10 10.54
C ALA A 614 18.33 9.36 11.09
N PRO A 615 18.86 10.31 10.29
CA PRO A 615 19.46 11.53 10.81
C PRO A 615 18.43 12.41 11.55
N MET A 616 17.18 12.46 11.10
CA MET A 616 16.11 13.19 11.81
C MET A 616 15.82 12.58 13.19
N LEU A 617 15.72 11.24 13.29
CA LEU A 617 15.52 10.55 14.56
C LEU A 617 16.71 10.71 15.51
N ILE A 618 17.94 10.66 14.99
CA ILE A 618 19.15 10.89 15.79
C ILE A 618 19.21 12.35 16.27
N ALA A 619 18.91 13.32 15.40
CA ALA A 619 18.85 14.73 15.76
C ALA A 619 17.81 14.96 16.88
N LEU A 620 16.64 14.33 16.77
CA LEU A 620 15.60 14.37 17.80
C LEU A 620 16.05 13.71 19.11
N ALA A 621 16.73 12.56 19.02
CA ALA A 621 17.30 11.85 20.16
C ALA A 621 18.35 12.68 20.93
N VAL A 622 19.05 13.58 20.25
CA VAL A 622 19.96 14.55 20.86
C VAL A 622 19.20 15.77 21.39
N PHE A 623 18.33 16.35 20.58
CA PHE A 623 17.64 17.61 20.87
C PHE A 623 16.72 17.54 22.10
N ILE A 624 15.92 16.48 22.23
CA ILE A 624 14.94 16.38 23.32
C ILE A 624 15.59 16.37 24.71
N PRO A 625 16.61 15.52 24.98
CA PRO A 625 17.38 15.61 26.22
C PRO A 625 17.90 17.01 26.52
N LEU A 626 18.40 17.75 25.51
CA LEU A 626 18.94 19.09 25.71
C LEU A 626 17.88 20.08 26.21
N VAL A 627 16.72 20.07 25.56
CA VAL A 627 15.59 20.93 25.94
C VAL A 627 15.09 20.59 27.35
N CYS A 628 14.93 19.29 27.64
CA CYS A 628 14.52 18.84 28.96
C CYS A 628 15.53 19.24 30.04
N PHE A 629 16.81 19.09 29.76
CA PHE A 629 17.86 19.37 30.72
C PHE A 629 17.92 20.85 31.10
N LYS A 630 17.74 21.77 30.12
CA LYS A 630 17.57 23.20 30.40
C LYS A 630 16.38 23.45 31.33
N GLY A 631 15.26 22.76 31.12
CA GLY A 631 14.08 22.85 31.99
C GLY A 631 14.31 22.32 33.41
N LEU A 632 15.10 21.23 33.56
CA LEU A 632 15.47 20.66 34.85
C LEU A 632 16.39 21.56 35.67
N GLN A 633 17.22 22.34 35.01
CA GLN A 633 18.23 23.20 35.65
C GLN A 633 17.69 24.54 36.17
N LYS A 634 16.43 24.88 35.90
CA LYS A 634 15.82 26.12 36.41
C LYS A 634 15.70 26.16 37.94
N LYS A 635 15.69 24.99 38.61
CA LYS A 635 15.62 24.86 40.07
C LYS A 635 16.98 24.48 40.65
N SER A 636 17.30 25.03 41.82
CA SER A 636 18.53 24.69 42.54
C SER A 636 18.55 23.21 42.97
N LEU A 637 19.73 22.62 43.17
CA LEU A 637 19.85 21.22 43.62
C LEU A 637 19.15 21.00 44.96
N THR A 638 19.27 21.96 45.89
CA THR A 638 18.63 21.92 47.20
C THR A 638 17.11 22.01 47.09
N GLU A 639 16.57 22.84 46.19
CA GLU A 639 15.13 22.92 45.92
C GLU A 639 14.60 21.64 45.26
N ARG A 640 15.36 21.06 44.31
CA ARG A 640 15.05 19.77 43.68
C ARG A 640 15.06 18.61 44.68
N LEU A 641 15.98 18.61 45.66
CA LEU A 641 16.03 17.60 46.72
C LEU A 641 14.87 17.79 47.72
N ARG A 642 14.57 19.04 48.10
CA ARG A 642 13.48 19.38 49.04
C ARG A 642 12.09 19.07 48.50
N GLU A 643 11.83 19.31 47.20
CA GLU A 643 10.59 18.84 46.52
C GLU A 643 10.44 17.32 46.53
N THR A 644 11.52 16.62 46.84
CA THR A 644 11.60 15.17 46.74
C THR A 644 11.56 14.45 48.08
N GLY A 645 11.52 15.20 49.18
CA GLY A 645 11.39 14.66 50.54
C GLY A 645 12.68 14.01 51.03
N ALA A 646 13.81 14.64 50.73
CA ALA A 646 15.10 14.40 51.38
C ALA A 646 15.36 15.51 52.40
#